data_AF-A0AAX0H9G5-F1
#
_entry.id   AF-A0AAX0H9G5-F1
#
_cell.length_a   1.000
_cell.length_b   1.000
_cell.length_c   1.000
_cell.angle_alpha   90.00
_cell.angle_beta   90.00
_cell.angle_gamma   90.00
#
_symmetry.space_group_name_H-M   'P 1'
#
loop_
_entity.id
_entity.type
_entity.pdbx_description
1 polymer ?
#
loop_
_entity_poly.entity_id
_entity_poly.type
_entity_poly.pdbx_seq_one_letter_code
_entity_poly.pdbx_strand_id
1 'polypeptide(L)'
;MIHLKSLKIEIYGLVQGVGFRPFIYYLAKKFCIFGRVFNDCEGVKIQIYADDEACDKFCKAIFDELPALARIDDFKVTECNFKFDDFKILESKQTLKIAPILPDFAICDECKREFYDKANRRFHHPFINCTNCGPRFSIIKSLPYDRKNTTMSSFKMCDECKNEYNDPDNRRYHAQPVSCKTCGPKASFRNLDGTLLASDEEAIRLCANELKNGKIIAIKGIGGFHLVCDATNQKAISSLRQRKNRPDKPFAIMCKDIQMASLVAYINEFEKDALTSNIKPIILLKSKEVLPANLASNLKKIGIFLPPTSLHLLLFEYIDFPIIATSANISGEPIIIDFESISKKLLKVCDGTLDNDRDILNPSDDSIAFACGLYLSWLRTSRGIKPKIIRSKFDKKGCFLAIGSELKNQFAIYKDGLIFSSAYIGDLKNKATFDRFLIVLDMFVRTYEFKFEFVIADKHPHFLHTKHFAKQGFTIHKVQHHYAHILSVMLENDICDSVLGFGFDGTGYGDDARVWGGEVFICDENSYERVAKFDDFDLIGGDNAIKNIYYLTYSILRKYNIDAPKFYSKFEQNQLLNLDKVMKSGLNIIKTSSLGRIFDAFACLVLGINKVSYDAQAAMELETLYDDTIDISYDFCINDGIISYKEPFLRALSDSPDVAATGFINGIANLILELAELYKKPVVLGGGVFQNEALLKRVILNLNKNGIFFYLPKNEPVNDSGIAMGQIYFGLKFLGYNANNLTI
;
A
#
# COMPACT_ATOMS: atom_id res chain seq x y z
N MET A 1 -44.03 34.31 -10.40
CA MET A 1 -43.22 33.85 -11.55
C MET A 1 -42.16 32.93 -10.99
N ILE A 2 -42.11 31.68 -11.43
CA ILE A 2 -41.04 30.75 -11.03
C ILE A 2 -39.78 31.24 -11.73
N HIS A 3 -38.79 31.69 -10.96
CA HIS A 3 -37.52 32.16 -11.50
C HIS A 3 -36.70 30.92 -11.88
N LEU A 4 -36.60 30.63 -13.17
CA LEU A 4 -35.82 29.50 -13.67
C LEU A 4 -34.38 29.95 -13.89
N LYS A 5 -33.44 29.18 -13.36
CA LYS A 5 -32.01 29.44 -13.41
C LYS A 5 -31.31 28.31 -14.16
N SER A 6 -30.26 28.65 -14.90
CA SER A 6 -29.37 27.64 -15.48
C SER A 6 -28.02 27.68 -14.80
N LEU A 7 -27.55 26.49 -14.41
CA LEU A 7 -26.25 26.31 -13.76
C LEU A 7 -25.41 25.33 -14.59
N LYS A 8 -24.12 25.60 -14.68
CA LYS A 8 -23.09 24.65 -15.07
C LYS A 8 -22.32 24.25 -13.81
N ILE A 9 -22.37 22.96 -13.52
CA ILE A 9 -21.68 22.33 -12.41
C ILE A 9 -20.52 21.53 -13.00
N GLU A 10 -19.32 21.77 -12.48
CA GLU A 10 -18.10 21.10 -12.89
C GLU A 10 -17.55 20.35 -11.69
N ILE A 11 -17.55 19.03 -11.80
CA ILE A 11 -17.18 18.13 -10.71
C ILE A 11 -15.90 17.42 -11.11
N TYR A 12 -14.90 17.55 -10.25
CA TYR A 12 -13.59 16.94 -10.44
C TYR A 12 -13.37 15.84 -9.40
N GLY A 13 -12.53 14.87 -9.74
CA GLY A 13 -12.12 13.78 -8.86
C GLY A 13 -12.50 12.40 -9.39
N LEU A 14 -12.76 11.45 -8.49
CA LEU A 14 -13.14 10.08 -8.83
C LEU A 14 -14.62 10.01 -9.20
N VAL A 15 -15.02 10.69 -10.26
CA VAL A 15 -16.42 10.80 -10.71
C VAL A 15 -16.65 10.13 -12.07
N GLN A 16 -15.64 9.48 -12.61
CA GLN A 16 -15.72 8.73 -13.86
C GLN A 16 -15.49 7.24 -13.61
N GLY A 17 -16.24 6.37 -14.32
CA GLY A 17 -16.15 4.91 -14.15
C GLY A 17 -16.77 4.36 -12.85
N VAL A 18 -17.42 5.22 -12.06
CA VAL A 18 -18.00 4.91 -10.73
C VAL A 18 -19.53 5.00 -10.69
N GLY A 19 -20.20 4.97 -11.84
CA GLY A 19 -21.67 5.10 -11.91
C GLY A 19 -22.19 6.53 -11.67
N PHE A 20 -21.35 7.56 -11.76
CA PHE A 20 -21.73 8.95 -11.47
C PHE A 20 -22.76 9.53 -12.46
N ARG A 21 -22.62 9.30 -13.77
CA ARG A 21 -23.60 9.81 -14.77
C ARG A 21 -25.01 9.22 -14.56
N PRO A 22 -25.17 7.89 -14.35
CA PRO A 22 -26.46 7.32 -13.95
C PRO A 22 -27.00 7.92 -12.65
N PHE A 23 -26.15 8.12 -11.65
CA PHE A 23 -26.53 8.78 -10.40
C PHE A 23 -27.07 10.19 -10.62
N ILE A 24 -26.38 11.01 -11.41
CA ILE A 24 -26.83 12.36 -11.76
C ILE A 24 -28.15 12.34 -12.53
N TYR A 25 -28.32 11.39 -13.46
CA TYR A 25 -29.58 11.21 -14.18
C TYR A 25 -30.74 10.84 -13.25
N TYR A 26 -30.50 9.94 -12.29
CA TYR A 26 -31.47 9.58 -11.25
C TYR A 26 -31.85 10.79 -10.39
N LEU A 27 -30.87 11.56 -9.90
CA LEU A 27 -31.15 12.78 -9.13
C LEU A 27 -31.92 13.81 -9.95
N ALA A 28 -31.60 13.97 -11.23
CA ALA A 28 -32.31 14.90 -12.09
C ALA A 28 -33.78 14.51 -12.25
N LYS A 29 -34.09 13.21 -12.40
CA LYS A 29 -35.48 12.72 -12.38
C LYS A 29 -36.16 12.95 -11.03
N LYS A 30 -35.47 12.63 -9.93
CA LYS A 30 -35.99 12.76 -8.55
C LYS A 30 -36.42 14.20 -8.21
N PHE A 31 -35.67 15.19 -8.69
CA PHE A 31 -35.92 16.62 -8.44
C PHE A 31 -36.54 17.37 -9.63
N CYS A 32 -37.03 16.66 -10.66
CA CYS A 32 -37.65 17.23 -11.85
C CYS A 32 -36.78 18.30 -12.58
N ILE A 33 -35.48 18.04 -12.68
CA ILE A 33 -34.51 18.94 -13.32
C ILE A 33 -34.37 18.60 -14.80
N PHE A 34 -34.38 19.64 -15.63
CA PHE A 34 -34.03 19.56 -17.05
C PHE A 34 -32.55 19.86 -17.25
N GLY A 35 -31.90 19.21 -18.21
CA GLY A 35 -30.46 19.37 -18.36
C GLY A 35 -29.73 18.28 -19.12
N ARG A 36 -28.43 18.21 -18.85
CA ARG A 36 -27.59 17.14 -19.35
C ARG A 36 -26.40 16.90 -18.46
N VAL A 37 -25.92 15.66 -18.49
CA VAL A 37 -24.65 15.26 -17.89
C VAL A 37 -23.77 14.61 -18.93
N PHE A 38 -22.49 14.97 -18.93
CA PHE A 38 -21.48 14.34 -19.78
C PHE A 38 -20.13 14.36 -19.08
N ASN A 39 -19.23 13.49 -19.54
CA ASN A 39 -17.85 13.48 -19.10
C ASN A 39 -16.98 14.24 -20.09
N ASP A 40 -15.96 14.91 -19.60
CA ASP A 40 -14.82 15.38 -20.38
C ASP A 40 -13.49 14.89 -19.77
N CYS A 41 -12.37 15.49 -20.14
CA CYS A 41 -11.05 15.09 -19.65
C CYS A 41 -10.79 15.45 -18.18
N GLU A 42 -11.54 16.38 -17.59
CA GLU A 42 -11.25 16.82 -16.23
C GLU A 42 -12.21 16.20 -15.21
N GLY A 43 -13.42 15.81 -15.63
CA GLY A 43 -14.39 15.24 -14.71
C GLY A 43 -15.79 15.11 -15.31
N VAL A 44 -16.81 15.38 -14.49
CA VAL A 44 -18.22 15.36 -14.88
C VAL A 44 -18.70 16.80 -15.02
N LYS A 45 -19.31 17.11 -16.15
CA LYS A 45 -19.95 18.40 -16.40
C LYS A 45 -21.46 18.20 -16.43
N ILE A 46 -22.16 18.96 -15.60
CA ILE A 46 -23.62 18.94 -15.50
C ILE A 46 -24.11 20.33 -15.90
N GLN A 47 -25.10 20.38 -16.77
CA GLN A 47 -25.80 21.60 -17.09
C GLN A 47 -27.26 21.38 -16.72
N ILE A 48 -27.77 22.22 -15.83
CA ILE A 48 -29.13 22.11 -15.32
C ILE A 48 -29.93 23.39 -15.61
N TYR A 49 -31.25 23.23 -15.69
CA TYR A 49 -32.22 24.29 -15.85
C TYR A 49 -33.46 23.93 -15.02
N ALA A 50 -33.69 24.64 -13.92
CA ALA A 50 -34.79 24.42 -12.98
C ALA A 50 -35.02 25.69 -12.13
N ASP A 51 -35.99 25.67 -11.23
CA ASP A 51 -36.14 26.71 -10.21
C ASP A 51 -35.03 26.66 -9.16
N ASP A 52 -34.82 27.78 -8.46
CA ASP A 52 -33.73 27.91 -7.49
C ASP A 52 -33.77 26.85 -6.38
N GLU A 53 -34.96 26.51 -5.87
CA GLU A 53 -35.10 25.52 -4.79
C GLU A 53 -34.71 24.10 -5.27
N ALA A 54 -35.12 23.73 -6.49
CA ALA A 54 -34.73 22.47 -7.10
C ALA A 54 -33.22 22.39 -7.37
N CYS A 55 -32.60 23.48 -7.84
CA CYS A 55 -31.15 23.55 -8.04
C CYS A 55 -30.37 23.34 -6.74
N ASP A 56 -30.77 24.00 -5.65
CA ASP A 56 -30.11 23.88 -4.34
C ASP A 56 -30.26 22.47 -3.77
N LYS A 57 -31.46 21.88 -3.83
CA LYS A 57 -31.72 20.49 -3.39
C LYS A 57 -30.88 19.49 -4.18
N PHE A 58 -30.75 19.68 -5.49
CA PHE A 58 -29.95 18.80 -6.33
C PHE A 58 -28.45 18.91 -6.05
N CYS A 59 -27.91 20.12 -5.93
CA CYS A 59 -26.51 20.32 -5.54
C CYS A 59 -26.20 19.67 -4.19
N LYS A 60 -27.11 19.80 -3.22
CA LYS A 60 -26.97 19.16 -1.91
C LYS A 60 -27.03 17.62 -2.01
N ALA A 61 -28.00 17.08 -2.76
CA ALA A 61 -28.17 15.64 -2.94
C ALA A 61 -26.97 14.96 -3.64
N ILE A 62 -26.22 15.68 -4.49
CA ILE A 62 -24.98 15.15 -5.09
C ILE A 62 -23.97 14.73 -4.01
N PHE A 63 -23.88 15.48 -2.91
CA PHE A 63 -23.00 15.16 -1.79
C PHE A 63 -23.64 14.14 -0.83
N ASP A 64 -24.91 14.33 -0.49
CA ASP A 64 -25.61 13.48 0.50
C ASP A 64 -25.84 12.04 0.01
N GLU A 65 -26.05 11.85 -1.29
CA GLU A 65 -26.36 10.55 -1.92
C GLU A 65 -25.21 10.03 -2.82
N LEU A 66 -23.99 10.52 -2.62
CA LEU A 66 -22.81 10.22 -3.44
C LEU A 66 -22.59 8.69 -3.60
N PRO A 67 -22.38 8.17 -4.83
CA PRO A 67 -22.10 6.75 -5.03
C PRO A 67 -20.89 6.28 -4.22
N ALA A 68 -20.92 5.05 -3.71
CA ALA A 68 -19.91 4.53 -2.78
C ALA A 68 -18.45 4.54 -3.30
N LEU A 69 -18.24 4.54 -4.61
CA LEU A 69 -16.91 4.65 -5.22
C LEU A 69 -16.57 6.07 -5.68
N ALA A 70 -17.54 6.98 -5.66
CA ALA A 70 -17.34 8.33 -6.13
C ALA A 70 -16.64 9.18 -5.06
N ARG A 71 -15.75 10.06 -5.52
CA ARG A 71 -15.11 11.07 -4.68
C ARG A 71 -15.11 12.38 -5.44
N ILE A 72 -15.62 13.43 -4.80
CA ILE A 72 -15.58 14.79 -5.34
C ILE A 72 -14.37 15.48 -4.71
N ASP A 73 -13.39 15.82 -5.55
CA ASP A 73 -12.18 16.54 -5.14
C ASP A 73 -12.35 18.06 -5.26
N ASP A 74 -13.14 18.51 -6.24
CA ASP A 74 -13.47 19.92 -6.45
C ASP A 74 -14.87 20.01 -7.10
N PHE A 75 -15.62 21.05 -6.74
CA PHE A 75 -17.00 21.25 -7.17
C PHE A 75 -17.23 22.73 -7.46
N LYS A 76 -17.35 23.07 -8.75
CA LYS A 76 -17.55 24.45 -9.19
C LYS A 76 -18.93 24.63 -9.77
N VAL A 77 -19.63 25.67 -9.33
CA VAL A 77 -20.94 26.05 -9.85
C VAL A 77 -20.81 27.42 -10.50
N THR A 78 -21.28 27.52 -11.73
CA THR A 78 -21.30 28.78 -12.49
C THR A 78 -22.68 28.99 -13.09
N GLU A 79 -23.18 30.22 -13.06
CA GLU A 79 -24.42 30.57 -13.74
C GLU A 79 -24.23 30.56 -15.25
N CYS A 80 -25.26 30.12 -15.96
CA CYS A 80 -25.26 29.93 -17.40
C CYS A 80 -26.59 30.36 -18.01
N ASN A 81 -26.63 30.44 -19.33
CA ASN A 81 -27.84 30.73 -20.09
C ASN A 81 -28.19 29.55 -21.02
N PHE A 82 -28.50 28.38 -20.45
CA PHE A 82 -29.04 27.24 -21.20
C PHE A 82 -30.53 27.03 -20.89
N LYS A 83 -31.29 26.52 -21.86
CA LYS A 83 -32.66 26.04 -21.68
C LYS A 83 -32.73 24.59 -22.15
N PHE A 84 -33.45 23.76 -21.40
CA PHE A 84 -33.60 22.33 -21.67
C PHE A 84 -35.05 21.91 -21.45
N ASP A 85 -35.52 20.95 -22.25
CA ASP A 85 -36.89 20.40 -22.18
C ASP A 85 -36.92 19.00 -21.55
N ASP A 86 -35.77 18.34 -21.43
CA ASP A 86 -35.58 17.03 -20.81
C ASP A 86 -34.19 16.94 -20.15
N PHE A 87 -33.92 15.81 -19.47
CA PHE A 87 -32.59 15.51 -18.95
C PHE A 87 -31.95 14.34 -19.71
N LYS A 88 -30.74 14.52 -20.26
CA LYS A 88 -30.03 13.47 -21.00
C LYS A 88 -28.62 13.20 -20.49
N ILE A 89 -28.24 11.92 -20.51
CA ILE A 89 -26.82 11.52 -20.47
C ILE A 89 -26.29 11.63 -21.89
N LEU A 90 -25.37 12.55 -22.15
CA LEU A 90 -24.73 12.66 -23.48
C LEU A 90 -23.44 11.83 -23.53
N GLU A 91 -23.03 11.52 -24.76
CA GLU A 91 -21.71 10.95 -25.02
C GLU A 91 -20.59 11.88 -24.56
N SER A 92 -19.48 11.29 -24.11
CA SER A 92 -18.33 12.03 -23.60
C SER A 92 -17.72 12.92 -24.68
N LYS A 93 -17.42 14.19 -24.38
CA LYS A 93 -16.75 15.09 -25.32
C LYS A 93 -15.25 14.81 -25.32
N GLN A 94 -14.75 14.22 -26.41
CA GLN A 94 -13.33 13.90 -26.57
C GLN A 94 -12.50 15.16 -26.81
N THR A 95 -11.82 15.65 -25.78
CA THR A 95 -10.77 16.67 -25.94
C THR A 95 -9.41 16.28 -25.33
N LEU A 96 -9.31 15.21 -24.53
CA LEU A 96 -8.08 14.45 -24.21
C LEU A 96 -8.49 13.17 -23.42
N LYS A 97 -7.82 12.02 -23.65
CA LYS A 97 -8.14 10.75 -22.97
C LYS A 97 -7.61 10.75 -21.53
N ILE A 98 -8.38 11.22 -20.55
CA ILE A 98 -8.02 11.15 -19.12
C ILE A 98 -9.10 10.39 -18.33
N ALA A 99 -9.59 9.27 -18.88
CA ALA A 99 -10.42 8.38 -18.09
C ALA A 99 -9.54 7.70 -17.03
N PRO A 100 -9.87 7.76 -15.72
CA PRO A 100 -9.04 7.18 -14.69
C PRO A 100 -9.03 5.65 -14.73
N ILE A 101 -7.86 5.04 -14.59
CA ILE A 101 -7.74 3.62 -14.25
C ILE A 101 -8.06 3.46 -12.77
N LEU A 102 -9.15 2.77 -12.47
CA LEU A 102 -9.61 2.51 -11.10
C LEU A 102 -8.92 1.27 -10.51
N PRO A 103 -8.66 1.25 -9.19
CA PRO A 103 -8.20 0.03 -8.51
C PRO A 103 -9.32 -1.02 -8.44
N ASP A 104 -8.94 -2.25 -8.11
CA ASP A 104 -9.91 -3.32 -7.88
C ASP A 104 -10.60 -3.17 -6.53
N PHE A 105 -11.93 -3.24 -6.50
CA PHE A 105 -12.72 -3.06 -5.27
C PHE A 105 -13.33 -4.38 -4.78
N ALA A 106 -13.49 -4.51 -3.45
CA ALA A 106 -14.20 -5.64 -2.86
C ALA A 106 -15.68 -5.61 -3.23
N ILE A 107 -16.36 -6.77 -3.14
CA ILE A 107 -17.81 -6.89 -3.31
C ILE A 107 -18.57 -5.92 -2.38
N CYS A 108 -19.49 -5.13 -2.95
CA CYS A 108 -20.37 -4.22 -2.20
C CYS A 108 -21.49 -4.97 -1.48
N ASP A 109 -22.12 -4.32 -0.51
CA ASP A 109 -23.17 -4.92 0.33
C ASP A 109 -24.42 -5.30 -0.47
N GLU A 110 -24.78 -4.57 -1.53
CA GLU A 110 -25.90 -4.93 -2.39
C GLU A 110 -25.60 -6.20 -3.21
N CYS A 111 -24.39 -6.31 -3.77
CA CYS A 111 -23.97 -7.56 -4.42
C CYS A 111 -23.94 -8.70 -3.41
N LYS A 112 -23.49 -8.45 -2.17
CA LYS A 112 -23.47 -9.45 -1.11
C LYS A 112 -24.88 -9.92 -0.74
N ARG A 113 -25.86 -9.01 -0.67
CA ARG A 113 -27.28 -9.35 -0.47
C ARG A 113 -27.82 -10.22 -1.61
N GLU A 114 -27.61 -9.81 -2.86
CA GLU A 114 -28.01 -10.58 -4.05
C GLU A 114 -27.32 -11.95 -4.12
N PHE A 115 -26.08 -12.05 -3.65
CA PHE A 115 -25.33 -13.30 -3.60
C PHE A 115 -25.97 -14.34 -2.66
N TYR A 116 -26.54 -13.89 -1.55
CA TYR A 116 -27.20 -14.74 -0.55
C TYR A 116 -28.71 -14.91 -0.76
N ASP A 117 -29.31 -14.16 -1.68
CA ASP A 117 -30.74 -14.24 -1.98
C ASP A 117 -31.04 -15.40 -2.94
N LYS A 118 -31.72 -16.45 -2.43
CA LYS A 118 -32.12 -17.64 -3.20
C LYS A 118 -33.06 -17.33 -4.38
N ALA A 119 -33.82 -16.25 -4.31
CA ALA A 119 -34.69 -15.83 -5.41
C ALA A 119 -33.93 -15.07 -6.50
N ASN A 120 -32.72 -14.57 -6.19
CA ASN A 120 -31.92 -13.84 -7.15
C ASN A 120 -31.26 -14.80 -8.15
N ARG A 121 -31.28 -14.43 -9.44
CA ARG A 121 -30.61 -15.21 -10.50
C ARG A 121 -29.10 -15.37 -10.32
N ARG A 122 -28.49 -14.53 -9.46
CA ARG A 122 -27.06 -14.59 -9.11
C ARG A 122 -26.79 -15.19 -7.73
N PHE A 123 -27.76 -15.89 -7.13
CA PHE A 123 -27.57 -16.67 -5.92
C PHE A 123 -26.30 -17.54 -6.03
N HIS A 124 -25.37 -17.41 -5.09
CA HIS A 124 -24.09 -18.12 -5.07
C HIS A 124 -23.24 -17.97 -6.36
N HIS A 125 -23.40 -16.88 -7.13
CA HIS A 125 -22.55 -16.67 -8.30
C HIS A 125 -21.17 -16.11 -7.88
N PRO A 126 -20.05 -16.84 -8.10
CA PRO A 126 -18.74 -16.48 -7.55
C PRO A 126 -18.11 -15.23 -8.19
N PHE A 127 -18.68 -14.69 -9.27
CA PHE A 127 -18.17 -13.51 -9.99
C PHE A 127 -19.16 -12.32 -10.01
N ILE A 128 -20.16 -12.33 -9.13
CA ILE A 128 -21.13 -11.23 -9.03
C ILE A 128 -20.45 -9.88 -8.78
N ASN A 129 -20.84 -8.89 -9.58
CA ASN A 129 -20.38 -7.51 -9.46
C ASN A 129 -21.45 -6.54 -9.99
N CYS A 130 -21.18 -5.25 -9.79
CA CYS A 130 -21.93 -4.13 -10.34
C CYS A 130 -20.96 -2.98 -10.68
N THR A 131 -21.49 -1.80 -11.03
CA THR A 131 -20.68 -0.59 -11.29
C THR A 131 -19.85 -0.15 -10.10
N ASN A 132 -20.28 -0.49 -8.87
CA ASN A 132 -19.70 -0.02 -7.62
C ASN A 132 -18.73 -1.01 -6.96
N CYS A 133 -18.42 -2.15 -7.60
CA CYS A 133 -17.51 -3.14 -7.02
C CYS A 133 -16.84 -4.05 -8.05
N GLY A 134 -15.93 -4.89 -7.58
CA GLY A 134 -15.30 -5.96 -8.37
C GLY A 134 -14.07 -5.49 -9.15
N PRO A 135 -13.59 -6.32 -10.09
CA PRO A 135 -12.33 -6.07 -10.79
C PRO A 135 -12.40 -4.84 -11.70
N ARG A 136 -11.31 -4.10 -11.76
CA ARG A 136 -11.05 -2.94 -12.63
C ARG A 136 -9.63 -3.08 -13.17
N PHE A 137 -8.63 -2.51 -12.50
CA PHE A 137 -7.23 -2.54 -12.89
C PHE A 137 -6.76 -3.93 -13.32
N SER A 138 -7.11 -4.99 -12.57
CA SER A 138 -6.61 -6.33 -12.86
C SER A 138 -7.07 -6.93 -14.19
N ILE A 139 -8.16 -6.41 -14.78
CA ILE A 139 -8.76 -6.92 -16.01
C ILE A 139 -8.67 -5.97 -17.21
N ILE A 140 -8.12 -4.76 -17.04
CA ILE A 140 -8.03 -3.77 -18.11
C ILE A 140 -6.90 -4.12 -19.07
N LYS A 141 -7.21 -4.21 -20.38
CA LYS A 141 -6.22 -4.33 -21.47
C LYS A 141 -5.77 -2.96 -21.96
N SER A 142 -6.74 -2.04 -22.12
CA SER A 142 -6.52 -0.68 -22.61
C SER A 142 -7.71 0.22 -22.25
N LEU A 143 -7.53 1.53 -22.38
CA LEU A 143 -8.62 2.50 -22.31
C LEU A 143 -9.13 2.86 -23.71
N PRO A 144 -10.40 3.31 -23.87
CA PRO A 144 -11.40 3.56 -22.82
C PRO A 144 -11.88 2.28 -22.13
N TYR A 145 -12.31 2.41 -20.86
CA TYR A 145 -12.82 1.30 -20.05
C TYR A 145 -14.17 0.81 -20.59
N ASP A 146 -14.08 -0.24 -21.40
CA ASP A 146 -15.18 -0.86 -22.12
C ASP A 146 -14.94 -2.38 -22.15
N ARG A 147 -15.99 -3.19 -22.11
CA ARG A 147 -15.91 -4.65 -21.96
C ARG A 147 -14.96 -5.28 -22.99
N LYS A 148 -14.97 -4.80 -24.24
CA LYS A 148 -14.08 -5.25 -25.33
C LYS A 148 -12.59 -5.04 -25.04
N ASN A 149 -12.26 -4.03 -24.23
CA ASN A 149 -10.91 -3.68 -23.80
C ASN A 149 -10.57 -4.26 -22.42
N THR A 150 -11.29 -5.31 -21.98
CA THR A 150 -11.02 -6.03 -20.73
C THR A 150 -10.88 -7.53 -20.98
N THR A 151 -10.47 -8.29 -19.97
CA THR A 151 -10.51 -9.76 -20.02
C THR A 151 -11.94 -10.32 -20.10
N MET A 152 -12.95 -9.51 -19.79
CA MET A 152 -14.36 -9.87 -19.97
C MET A 152 -14.81 -9.91 -21.43
N SER A 153 -13.96 -9.48 -22.38
CA SER A 153 -14.23 -9.55 -23.82
C SER A 153 -14.46 -10.97 -24.31
N SER A 154 -13.87 -11.97 -23.65
CA SER A 154 -14.00 -13.40 -23.99
C SER A 154 -15.37 -13.97 -23.61
N PHE A 155 -16.16 -13.23 -22.83
CA PHE A 155 -17.46 -13.67 -22.31
C PHE A 155 -18.59 -12.85 -22.94
N LYS A 156 -19.34 -13.44 -23.87
CA LYS A 156 -20.50 -12.77 -24.49
C LYS A 156 -21.66 -12.70 -23.50
N MET A 157 -22.22 -11.52 -23.27
CA MET A 157 -23.38 -11.34 -22.39
C MET A 157 -24.60 -12.11 -22.90
N CYS A 158 -25.32 -12.80 -22.02
CA CYS A 158 -26.66 -13.31 -22.30
C CYS A 158 -27.68 -12.16 -22.36
N ASP A 159 -28.88 -12.42 -22.90
CA ASP A 159 -29.90 -11.40 -23.12
C ASP A 159 -30.32 -10.69 -21.83
N GLU A 160 -30.48 -11.41 -20.73
CA GLU A 160 -30.79 -10.81 -19.42
C GLU A 160 -29.68 -9.88 -18.91
N CYS A 161 -28.41 -10.29 -19.00
CA CYS A 161 -27.28 -9.42 -18.64
C CYS A 161 -27.22 -8.19 -19.55
N LYS A 162 -27.54 -8.35 -20.84
CA LYS A 162 -27.55 -7.26 -21.82
C LYS A 162 -28.69 -6.27 -21.53
N ASN A 163 -29.85 -6.75 -21.10
CA ASN A 163 -30.97 -5.92 -20.68
C ASN A 163 -30.58 -5.08 -19.45
N GLU A 164 -30.05 -5.71 -18.40
CA GLU A 164 -29.55 -5.00 -17.21
C GLU A 164 -28.41 -4.01 -17.53
N TYR A 165 -27.56 -4.34 -18.51
CA TYR A 165 -26.45 -3.47 -18.93
C TYR A 165 -26.93 -2.21 -19.67
N ASN A 166 -28.05 -2.29 -20.38
CA ASN A 166 -28.60 -1.19 -21.18
C ASN A 166 -29.69 -0.38 -20.45
N ASP A 167 -30.24 -0.92 -19.36
CA ASP A 167 -31.31 -0.29 -18.56
C ASP A 167 -30.73 0.74 -17.57
N PRO A 168 -30.98 2.06 -17.76
CA PRO A 168 -30.46 3.12 -16.88
C PRO A 168 -30.96 3.06 -15.44
N ASP A 169 -32.12 2.45 -15.21
CA ASP A 169 -32.71 2.31 -13.88
C ASP A 169 -32.15 1.06 -13.15
N ASN A 170 -31.34 0.24 -13.84
CA ASN A 170 -30.66 -0.90 -13.26
C ASN A 170 -29.27 -0.53 -12.70
N ARG A 171 -28.95 -1.03 -11.51
CA ARG A 171 -27.63 -0.83 -10.88
C ARG A 171 -26.44 -1.42 -11.66
N ARG A 172 -26.71 -2.26 -12.67
CA ARG A 172 -25.71 -2.86 -13.57
C ARG A 172 -25.63 -2.13 -14.91
N TYR A 173 -26.29 -1.00 -15.05
CA TYR A 173 -26.18 -0.13 -16.22
C TYR A 173 -24.70 0.21 -16.50
N HIS A 174 -24.22 -0.14 -17.69
CA HIS A 174 -22.81 -0.01 -18.08
C HIS A 174 -21.78 -0.66 -17.13
N ALA A 175 -22.17 -1.66 -16.34
CA ALA A 175 -21.22 -2.46 -15.59
C ALA A 175 -20.42 -3.36 -16.55
N GLN A 176 -19.23 -2.90 -16.96
CA GLN A 176 -18.39 -3.61 -17.93
C GLN A 176 -18.11 -5.08 -17.58
N PRO A 177 -17.87 -5.47 -16.31
CA PRO A 177 -17.64 -6.85 -15.94
C PRO A 177 -18.90 -7.62 -15.54
N VAL A 178 -20.10 -7.11 -15.88
CA VAL A 178 -21.36 -7.80 -15.56
C VAL A 178 -21.38 -9.21 -16.15
N SER A 179 -21.85 -10.15 -15.35
CA SER A 179 -22.03 -11.54 -15.76
C SER A 179 -23.03 -12.26 -14.84
N CYS A 180 -23.36 -13.49 -15.21
CA CYS A 180 -24.18 -14.42 -14.44
C CYS A 180 -23.69 -15.85 -14.68
N LYS A 181 -24.34 -16.85 -14.06
CA LYS A 181 -24.00 -18.28 -14.22
C LYS A 181 -24.00 -18.77 -15.68
N THR A 182 -24.81 -18.17 -16.55
CA THR A 182 -24.94 -18.59 -17.96
C THR A 182 -23.84 -18.05 -18.86
N CYS A 183 -23.38 -16.82 -18.63
CA CYS A 183 -22.53 -16.08 -19.56
C CYS A 183 -21.22 -15.57 -18.97
N GLY A 184 -20.98 -15.89 -17.69
CA GLY A 184 -19.83 -15.42 -16.94
C GLY A 184 -18.68 -16.41 -16.88
N PRO A 185 -17.62 -16.04 -16.16
CA PRO A 185 -16.52 -16.93 -15.84
C PRO A 185 -16.99 -18.15 -15.05
N LYS A 186 -16.24 -19.25 -15.18
CA LYS A 186 -16.45 -20.51 -14.46
C LYS A 186 -15.28 -20.81 -13.54
N ALA A 187 -15.59 -21.33 -12.35
CA ALA A 187 -14.57 -21.81 -11.43
C ALA A 187 -14.18 -23.25 -11.80
N SER A 188 -12.94 -23.62 -11.55
CA SER A 188 -12.46 -24.99 -11.77
C SER A 188 -11.49 -25.41 -10.69
N PHE A 189 -11.64 -26.62 -10.16
CA PHE A 189 -10.66 -27.22 -9.26
C PHE A 189 -9.81 -28.20 -10.05
N ARG A 190 -8.49 -28.01 -10.06
CA ARG A 190 -7.54 -28.79 -10.84
C ARG A 190 -6.40 -29.31 -9.97
N ASN A 191 -5.94 -30.51 -10.31
CA ASN A 191 -4.63 -30.98 -9.89
C ASN A 191 -3.51 -30.18 -10.58
N LEU A 192 -2.30 -30.27 -10.04
CA LEU A 192 -1.15 -29.50 -10.54
C LEU A 192 -0.66 -29.98 -11.92
N ASP A 193 -1.04 -31.19 -12.34
CA ASP A 193 -0.82 -31.69 -13.70
C ASP A 193 -1.81 -31.13 -14.73
N GLY A 194 -2.81 -30.34 -14.29
CA GLY A 194 -3.84 -29.74 -15.13
C GLY A 194 -5.16 -30.52 -15.18
N THR A 195 -5.22 -31.71 -14.58
CA THR A 195 -6.42 -32.55 -14.56
C THR A 195 -7.56 -31.84 -13.85
N LEU A 196 -8.68 -31.64 -14.56
CA LEU A 196 -9.90 -31.04 -14.02
C LEU A 196 -10.64 -32.05 -13.14
N LEU A 197 -10.87 -31.71 -11.88
CA LEU A 197 -11.57 -32.57 -10.92
C LEU A 197 -13.03 -32.15 -10.69
N ALA A 198 -13.29 -30.84 -10.67
CA ALA A 198 -14.62 -30.29 -10.46
C ALA A 198 -14.73 -28.90 -11.10
N SER A 199 -15.96 -28.47 -11.36
CA SER A 199 -16.27 -27.15 -11.94
C SER A 199 -17.33 -26.42 -11.12
N ASP A 200 -17.35 -25.09 -11.24
CA ASP A 200 -18.31 -24.17 -10.63
C ASP A 200 -18.44 -24.36 -9.10
N GLU A 201 -19.65 -24.49 -8.56
CA GLU A 201 -19.89 -24.59 -7.11
C GLU A 201 -19.27 -25.86 -6.51
N GLU A 202 -19.26 -26.97 -7.25
CA GLU A 202 -18.62 -28.21 -6.82
C GLU A 202 -17.08 -28.09 -6.76
N ALA A 203 -16.46 -27.24 -7.60
CA ALA A 203 -15.04 -26.92 -7.47
C ALA A 203 -14.73 -26.22 -6.12
N ILE A 204 -15.61 -25.34 -5.68
CA ILE A 204 -15.45 -24.59 -4.44
C ILE A 204 -15.74 -25.50 -3.23
N ARG A 205 -16.73 -26.39 -3.33
CA ARG A 205 -17.00 -27.44 -2.32
C ARG A 205 -15.81 -28.39 -2.17
N LEU A 206 -15.24 -28.85 -3.28
CA LEU A 206 -14.05 -29.72 -3.26
C LEU A 206 -12.85 -28.98 -2.63
N CYS A 207 -12.62 -27.73 -3.00
CA CYS A 207 -11.59 -26.89 -2.37
C CYS A 207 -11.78 -26.79 -0.84
N ALA A 208 -13.02 -26.56 -0.38
CA ALA A 208 -13.32 -26.51 1.05
C ALA A 208 -13.00 -27.83 1.76
N ASN A 209 -13.31 -28.96 1.14
CA ASN A 209 -12.99 -30.29 1.68
C ASN A 209 -11.47 -30.53 1.76
N GLU A 210 -10.71 -30.14 0.74
CA GLU A 210 -9.25 -30.28 0.77
C GLU A 210 -8.62 -29.39 1.86
N LEU A 211 -9.14 -28.17 2.07
CA LEU A 211 -8.71 -27.30 3.17
C LEU A 211 -9.00 -27.94 4.54
N LYS A 212 -10.19 -28.53 4.74
CA LYS A 212 -10.53 -29.31 5.94
C LYS A 212 -9.59 -30.50 6.17
N ASN A 213 -9.12 -31.11 5.09
CA ASN A 213 -8.13 -32.19 5.13
C ASN A 213 -6.68 -31.69 5.38
N GLY A 214 -6.49 -30.41 5.65
CA GLY A 214 -5.20 -29.81 5.97
C GLY A 214 -4.28 -29.60 4.76
N LYS A 215 -4.84 -29.58 3.54
CA LYS A 215 -4.09 -29.31 2.31
C LYS A 215 -3.84 -27.82 2.11
N ILE A 216 -2.86 -27.52 1.26
CA ILE A 216 -2.52 -26.16 0.82
C ILE A 216 -3.03 -25.97 -0.60
N ILE A 217 -4.01 -25.10 -0.81
CA ILE A 217 -4.62 -24.87 -2.13
C ILE A 217 -4.20 -23.51 -2.67
N ALA A 218 -3.83 -23.44 -3.94
CA ALA A 218 -3.66 -22.17 -4.65
C ALA A 218 -5.03 -21.68 -5.17
N ILE A 219 -5.54 -20.57 -4.66
CA ILE A 219 -6.85 -20.00 -5.03
C ILE A 219 -6.65 -18.71 -5.83
N LYS A 220 -7.24 -18.63 -7.03
CA LYS A 220 -7.20 -17.43 -7.87
C LYS A 220 -8.13 -16.34 -7.33
N GLY A 221 -7.55 -15.23 -6.88
CA GLY A 221 -8.25 -14.03 -6.44
C GLY A 221 -8.55 -13.04 -7.57
N ILE A 222 -8.66 -11.74 -7.23
CA ILE A 222 -8.85 -10.67 -8.23
C ILE A 222 -7.54 -10.27 -8.92
N GLY A 223 -6.47 -10.12 -8.12
CA GLY A 223 -5.18 -9.58 -8.57
C GLY A 223 -4.06 -10.63 -8.67
N GLY A 224 -4.34 -11.88 -8.34
CA GLY A 224 -3.40 -13.00 -8.44
C GLY A 224 -3.84 -14.18 -7.58
N PHE A 225 -3.01 -15.22 -7.52
CA PHE A 225 -3.25 -16.41 -6.71
C PHE A 225 -2.80 -16.22 -5.26
N HIS A 226 -3.55 -16.81 -4.32
CA HIS A 226 -3.16 -16.98 -2.92
C HIS A 226 -2.86 -18.44 -2.63
N LEU A 227 -1.84 -18.72 -1.82
CA LEU A 227 -1.69 -20.01 -1.15
C LEU A 227 -2.53 -19.97 0.13
N VAL A 228 -3.43 -20.95 0.25
CA VAL A 228 -4.48 -21.00 1.25
C VAL A 228 -4.44 -22.32 2.01
N CYS A 229 -4.51 -22.24 3.33
CA CYS A 229 -4.71 -23.38 4.22
C CYS A 229 -5.46 -22.95 5.49
N ASP A 230 -5.95 -23.91 6.27
CA ASP A 230 -6.62 -23.67 7.54
C ASP A 230 -5.66 -23.00 8.56
N ALA A 231 -6.04 -21.82 9.06
CA ALA A 231 -5.25 -21.05 10.02
C ALA A 231 -5.31 -21.59 11.45
N THR A 232 -6.17 -22.57 11.73
CA THR A 232 -6.26 -23.27 13.02
C THR A 232 -5.42 -24.55 13.03
N ASN A 233 -5.04 -25.06 11.87
CA ASN A 233 -4.31 -26.32 11.72
C ASN A 233 -2.78 -26.11 11.73
N GLN A 234 -2.17 -26.30 12.90
CA GLN A 234 -0.72 -26.12 13.09
C GLN A 234 0.15 -26.91 12.09
N LYS A 235 -0.26 -28.13 11.70
CA LYS A 235 0.50 -28.97 10.73
C LYS A 235 0.46 -28.36 9.33
N ALA A 236 -0.70 -27.87 8.90
CA ALA A 236 -0.85 -27.20 7.60
C ALA A 236 0.00 -25.93 7.53
N ILE A 237 0.02 -25.14 8.62
CA ILE A 237 0.84 -23.92 8.72
C ILE A 237 2.34 -24.26 8.62
N SER A 238 2.81 -25.26 9.38
CA SER A 238 4.21 -25.70 9.33
C SER A 238 4.60 -26.21 7.94
N SER A 239 3.71 -26.97 7.28
CA SER A 239 3.95 -27.45 5.92
C SER A 239 4.05 -26.28 4.93
N LEU A 240 3.17 -25.28 5.03
CA LEU A 240 3.21 -24.10 4.18
C LEU A 240 4.51 -23.32 4.36
N ARG A 241 4.97 -23.10 5.61
CA ARG A 241 6.24 -22.41 5.89
C ARG A 241 7.43 -23.13 5.28
N GLN A 242 7.51 -24.45 5.47
CA GLN A 242 8.58 -25.27 4.94
C GLN A 242 8.61 -25.21 3.41
N ARG A 243 7.46 -25.47 2.77
CA ARG A 243 7.38 -25.54 1.30
C ARG A 243 7.58 -24.17 0.63
N LYS A 244 7.11 -23.08 1.26
CA LYS A 244 7.28 -21.70 0.76
C LYS A 244 8.66 -21.09 1.10
N ASN A 245 9.48 -21.78 1.92
CA ASN A 245 10.72 -21.25 2.48
C ASN A 245 10.51 -19.89 3.19
N ARG A 246 9.51 -19.85 4.09
CA ARG A 246 9.11 -18.65 4.86
C ARG A 246 9.04 -19.00 6.35
N PRO A 247 10.19 -19.04 7.05
CA PRO A 247 10.25 -19.53 8.42
C PRO A 247 9.48 -18.62 9.39
N ASP A 248 9.72 -17.30 9.38
CA ASP A 248 9.21 -16.45 10.47
C ASP A 248 8.16 -15.42 10.02
N LYS A 249 8.29 -14.87 8.80
CA LYS A 249 7.42 -13.77 8.32
C LYS A 249 5.93 -14.09 8.51
N PRO A 250 5.15 -13.25 9.22
CA PRO A 250 3.79 -13.57 9.65
C PRO A 250 2.84 -13.77 8.48
N PHE A 251 1.86 -14.66 8.62
CA PHE A 251 0.80 -14.83 7.63
C PHE A 251 -0.40 -13.92 7.94
N ALA A 252 -1.02 -13.37 6.90
CA ALA A 252 -2.32 -12.76 7.01
C ALA A 252 -3.40 -13.86 6.94
N ILE A 253 -4.49 -13.66 7.66
CA ILE A 253 -5.66 -14.54 7.65
C ILE A 253 -6.87 -13.82 7.10
N MET A 254 -7.70 -14.56 6.38
CA MET A 254 -9.02 -14.14 5.97
C MET A 254 -10.05 -14.76 6.92
N CYS A 255 -10.91 -13.91 7.48
CA CYS A 255 -12.05 -14.31 8.29
C CYS A 255 -13.34 -14.17 7.47
N LYS A 256 -14.36 -14.98 7.77
CA LYS A 256 -15.68 -14.91 7.11
C LYS A 256 -16.32 -13.53 7.25
N ASP A 257 -16.31 -13.02 8.46
CA ASP A 257 -16.96 -11.79 8.89
C ASP A 257 -16.27 -11.21 10.13
N ILE A 258 -16.80 -10.09 10.64
CA ILE A 258 -16.30 -9.43 11.84
C ILE A 258 -16.45 -10.33 13.07
N GLN A 259 -17.52 -11.13 13.15
CA GLN A 259 -17.75 -12.03 14.27
C GLN A 259 -16.60 -13.04 14.40
N MET A 260 -16.22 -13.70 13.30
CA MET A 260 -15.06 -14.60 13.28
C MET A 260 -13.75 -13.86 13.58
N ALA A 261 -13.56 -12.65 13.05
CA ALA A 261 -12.36 -11.86 13.33
C ALA A 261 -12.22 -11.48 14.81
N SER A 262 -13.33 -11.11 15.47
CA SER A 262 -13.37 -10.78 16.90
C SER A 262 -13.11 -11.97 17.82
N LEU A 263 -13.22 -13.21 17.34
CA LEU A 263 -12.81 -14.40 18.11
C LEU A 263 -11.28 -14.51 18.23
N VAL A 264 -10.53 -13.99 17.24
CA VAL A 264 -9.08 -14.17 17.14
C VAL A 264 -8.27 -12.90 17.42
N ALA A 265 -8.89 -11.73 17.37
CA ALA A 265 -8.22 -10.45 17.63
C ALA A 265 -9.12 -9.48 18.44
N TYR A 266 -8.48 -8.49 19.07
CA TYR A 266 -9.16 -7.31 19.60
C TYR A 266 -9.38 -6.32 18.47
N ILE A 267 -10.60 -5.79 18.36
CA ILE A 267 -11.03 -4.92 17.26
C ILE A 267 -11.82 -3.76 17.87
N ASN A 268 -11.36 -2.53 17.65
CA ASN A 268 -12.12 -1.32 17.97
C ASN A 268 -13.02 -0.90 16.78
N GLU A 269 -13.89 0.10 16.98
CA GLU A 269 -14.82 0.53 15.92
C GLU A 269 -14.12 1.08 14.67
N PHE A 270 -13.02 1.83 14.83
CA PHE A 270 -12.26 2.36 13.68
C PHE A 270 -11.60 1.25 12.85
N GLU A 271 -11.03 0.24 13.51
CA GLU A 271 -10.46 -0.96 12.85
C GLU A 271 -11.54 -1.79 12.15
N LYS A 272 -12.72 -1.91 12.77
CA LYS A 272 -13.88 -2.58 12.19
C LYS A 272 -14.36 -1.88 10.93
N ASP A 273 -14.49 -0.55 10.95
CA ASP A 273 -14.85 0.25 9.77
C ASP A 273 -13.86 0.03 8.62
N ALA A 274 -12.56 0.02 8.93
CA ALA A 274 -11.52 -0.27 7.94
C ALA A 274 -11.65 -1.68 7.34
N LEU A 275 -11.89 -2.70 8.16
CA LEU A 275 -12.09 -4.09 7.72
C LEU A 275 -13.35 -4.28 6.86
N THR A 276 -14.44 -3.59 7.18
CA THR A 276 -15.73 -3.68 6.45
C THR A 276 -15.82 -2.75 5.25
N SER A 277 -14.86 -1.85 5.08
CA SER A 277 -14.80 -0.92 3.94
C SER A 277 -14.89 -1.64 2.59
N ASN A 278 -15.23 -0.90 1.53
CA ASN A 278 -15.18 -1.39 0.15
C ASN A 278 -13.76 -1.78 -0.34
N ILE A 279 -12.72 -1.45 0.43
CA ILE A 279 -11.33 -1.86 0.19
C ILE A 279 -11.08 -3.24 0.78
N LYS A 280 -11.58 -3.54 1.99
CA LYS A 280 -11.23 -4.74 2.78
C LYS A 280 -9.72 -5.03 2.78
N PRO A 281 -8.88 -4.08 3.27
CA PRO A 281 -7.44 -4.26 3.36
C PRO A 281 -7.10 -5.27 4.46
N ILE A 282 -5.83 -5.69 4.50
CA ILE A 282 -5.27 -6.39 5.65
C ILE A 282 -4.99 -5.36 6.75
N ILE A 283 -5.68 -5.48 7.88
CA ILE A 283 -5.43 -4.66 9.07
C ILE A 283 -4.63 -5.48 10.07
N LEU A 284 -3.53 -4.91 10.57
CA LEU A 284 -2.77 -5.50 11.68
C LEU A 284 -3.50 -5.20 12.99
N LEU A 285 -3.94 -6.24 13.68
CA LEU A 285 -4.72 -6.15 14.91
C LEU A 285 -4.00 -6.85 16.06
N LYS A 286 -4.28 -6.42 17.30
CA LYS A 286 -3.78 -7.10 18.50
C LYS A 286 -4.41 -8.49 18.59
N SER A 287 -3.56 -9.51 18.62
CA SER A 287 -3.97 -10.92 18.69
C SER A 287 -4.57 -11.26 20.06
N LYS A 288 -5.53 -12.20 20.08
CA LYS A 288 -5.98 -12.89 21.30
C LYS A 288 -5.19 -14.17 21.58
N GLU A 289 -4.24 -14.51 20.70
CA GLU A 289 -3.33 -15.66 20.86
C GLU A 289 -4.04 -17.03 20.95
N VAL A 290 -5.26 -17.13 20.38
CA VAL A 290 -6.03 -18.38 20.31
C VAL A 290 -5.66 -19.26 19.11
N LEU A 291 -4.98 -18.69 18.10
CA LEU A 291 -4.49 -19.40 16.92
C LEU A 291 -3.08 -19.96 17.15
N PRO A 292 -2.64 -20.98 16.39
CA PRO A 292 -1.31 -21.54 16.50
C PRO A 292 -0.20 -20.46 16.42
N ALA A 293 0.72 -20.48 17.39
CA ALA A 293 1.79 -19.48 17.51
C ALA A 293 2.70 -19.40 16.26
N ASN A 294 2.83 -20.50 15.51
CA ASN A 294 3.58 -20.52 14.26
C ASN A 294 2.91 -19.75 13.12
N LEU A 295 1.76 -19.10 13.32
CA LEU A 295 1.16 -18.20 12.32
C LEU A 295 1.87 -16.85 12.24
N ALA A 296 2.29 -16.32 13.40
CA ALA A 296 3.03 -15.08 13.56
C ALA A 296 4.00 -15.23 14.74
N SER A 297 5.08 -16.00 14.53
CA SER A 297 6.06 -16.32 15.57
C SER A 297 6.59 -15.05 16.24
N ASN A 298 6.57 -15.03 17.58
CA ASN A 298 7.08 -13.95 18.44
C ASN A 298 6.40 -12.57 18.25
N LEU A 299 5.21 -12.52 17.64
CA LEU A 299 4.46 -11.27 17.45
C LEU A 299 3.11 -11.33 18.18
N LYS A 300 2.73 -10.22 18.83
CA LYS A 300 1.39 -10.04 19.44
C LYS A 300 0.35 -9.46 18.48
N LYS A 301 0.67 -9.35 17.18
CA LYS A 301 -0.23 -8.82 16.15
C LYS A 301 -0.52 -9.87 15.08
N ILE A 302 -1.70 -9.80 14.50
CA ILE A 302 -2.15 -10.65 13.39
C ILE A 302 -2.75 -9.79 12.29
N GLY A 303 -2.40 -10.08 11.03
CA GLY A 303 -3.00 -9.41 9.88
C GLY A 303 -4.32 -10.07 9.51
N ILE A 304 -5.42 -9.34 9.57
CA ILE A 304 -6.77 -9.85 9.26
C ILE A 304 -7.39 -9.05 8.12
N PHE A 305 -8.10 -9.73 7.23
CA PHE A 305 -8.98 -9.10 6.25
C PHE A 305 -10.25 -9.93 6.01
N LEU A 306 -11.27 -9.27 5.47
CA LEU A 306 -12.55 -9.90 5.16
C LEU A 306 -12.64 -10.27 3.67
N PRO A 307 -13.58 -11.16 3.28
CA PRO A 307 -13.61 -11.74 1.94
C PRO A 307 -13.84 -10.64 0.89
N PRO A 308 -12.87 -10.39 -0.02
CA PRO A 308 -13.00 -9.32 -1.01
C PRO A 308 -13.83 -9.77 -2.23
N THR A 309 -14.04 -11.08 -2.41
CA THR A 309 -14.76 -11.62 -3.56
C THR A 309 -15.88 -12.58 -3.14
N SER A 310 -16.89 -12.71 -3.99
CA SER A 310 -17.96 -13.71 -3.86
C SER A 310 -17.47 -15.15 -3.92
N LEU A 311 -16.34 -15.43 -4.57
CA LEU A 311 -15.71 -16.76 -4.53
C LEU A 311 -15.28 -17.11 -3.10
N HIS A 312 -14.67 -16.17 -2.37
CA HIS A 312 -14.31 -16.38 -0.97
C HIS A 312 -15.54 -16.47 -0.07
N LEU A 313 -16.57 -15.63 -0.32
CA LEU A 313 -17.85 -15.75 0.41
C LEU A 313 -18.45 -17.15 0.25
N LEU A 314 -18.47 -17.70 -0.98
CA LEU A 314 -18.97 -19.06 -1.23
C LEU A 314 -18.12 -20.12 -0.55
N LEU A 315 -16.79 -19.95 -0.53
CA LEU A 315 -15.90 -20.86 0.20
C LEU A 315 -16.26 -20.93 1.69
N PHE A 316 -16.55 -19.79 2.32
CA PHE A 316 -16.99 -19.68 3.72
C PHE A 316 -18.44 -20.14 4.00
N GLU A 317 -19.18 -20.60 2.98
CA GLU A 317 -20.40 -21.38 3.19
C GLU A 317 -20.11 -22.85 3.46
N TYR A 318 -18.91 -23.32 3.10
CA TYR A 318 -18.49 -24.71 3.28
C TYR A 318 -17.40 -24.88 4.36
N ILE A 319 -16.81 -23.80 4.86
CA ILE A 319 -15.82 -23.81 5.96
C ILE A 319 -16.24 -22.84 7.07
N ASP A 320 -15.82 -23.12 8.30
CA ASP A 320 -16.16 -22.40 9.52
C ASP A 320 -14.92 -21.93 10.32
N PHE A 321 -13.73 -22.03 9.73
CA PHE A 321 -12.46 -21.60 10.31
C PHE A 321 -11.81 -20.49 9.47
N PRO A 322 -10.99 -19.61 10.10
CA PRO A 322 -10.18 -18.64 9.36
C PRO A 322 -9.15 -19.35 8.47
N ILE A 323 -8.86 -18.77 7.31
CA ILE A 323 -7.89 -19.32 6.36
C ILE A 323 -6.68 -18.41 6.24
N ILE A 324 -5.48 -18.98 6.16
CA ILE A 324 -4.31 -18.23 5.71
C ILE A 324 -4.52 -17.84 4.26
N ALA A 325 -4.19 -16.60 3.90
CA ALA A 325 -4.16 -16.15 2.52
C ALA A 325 -2.89 -15.34 2.29
N THR A 326 -1.91 -15.97 1.64
CA THR A 326 -0.63 -15.34 1.30
C THR A 326 -0.40 -15.37 -0.20
N SER A 327 0.27 -14.36 -0.77
CA SER A 327 0.61 -14.32 -2.20
C SER A 327 1.21 -15.66 -2.68
N ALA A 328 0.72 -16.18 -3.80
CA ALA A 328 1.31 -17.33 -4.45
C ALA A 328 2.47 -16.86 -5.33
N ASN A 329 3.68 -16.95 -4.79
CA ASN A 329 4.92 -16.54 -5.45
C ASN A 329 6.11 -17.29 -4.87
N ILE A 330 7.19 -17.37 -5.65
CA ILE A 330 8.52 -17.62 -5.12
C ILE A 330 8.93 -16.37 -4.32
N SER A 331 9.59 -16.55 -3.18
CA SER A 331 10.02 -15.44 -2.33
C SER A 331 10.81 -14.39 -3.12
N GLY A 332 10.32 -13.15 -3.13
CA GLY A 332 10.92 -12.04 -3.88
C GLY A 332 10.40 -11.82 -5.30
N GLU A 333 9.61 -12.74 -5.86
CA GLU A 333 8.94 -12.56 -7.16
C GLU A 333 7.54 -11.93 -7.02
N PRO A 334 6.98 -11.35 -8.10
CA PRO A 334 5.59 -10.92 -8.12
C PRO A 334 4.59 -12.05 -7.90
N ILE A 335 3.36 -11.69 -7.51
CA ILE A 335 2.25 -12.64 -7.40
C ILE A 335 1.94 -13.28 -8.77
N ILE A 336 1.75 -14.61 -8.76
CA ILE A 336 1.40 -15.37 -9.96
C ILE A 336 -0.07 -15.12 -10.33
N ILE A 337 -0.35 -15.01 -11.63
CA ILE A 337 -1.67 -14.66 -12.18
C ILE A 337 -2.31 -15.75 -13.04
N ASP A 338 -1.53 -16.75 -13.46
CA ASP A 338 -1.94 -17.82 -14.37
C ASP A 338 -1.59 -19.22 -13.81
N PHE A 339 -2.35 -20.23 -14.23
CA PHE A 339 -2.18 -21.62 -13.79
C PHE A 339 -0.84 -22.23 -14.25
N GLU A 340 -0.36 -21.89 -15.44
CA GLU A 340 0.88 -22.47 -15.99
C GLU A 340 2.09 -22.11 -15.12
N SER A 341 2.11 -20.89 -14.61
CA SER A 341 3.10 -20.42 -13.65
C SER A 341 2.95 -21.12 -12.29
N ILE A 342 1.73 -21.41 -11.83
CA ILE A 342 1.50 -22.19 -10.60
C ILE A 342 2.05 -23.62 -10.75
N SER A 343 1.68 -24.31 -11.83
CA SER A 343 2.10 -25.70 -12.06
C SER A 343 3.62 -25.83 -12.27
N LYS A 344 4.27 -24.82 -12.84
CA LYS A 344 5.74 -24.79 -13.02
C LYS A 344 6.50 -24.39 -11.75
N LYS A 345 6.08 -23.31 -11.09
CA LYS A 345 6.85 -22.68 -9.99
C LYS A 345 6.48 -23.18 -8.60
N LEU A 346 5.23 -23.57 -8.37
CA LEU A 346 4.67 -23.89 -7.05
C LEU A 346 4.18 -25.34 -6.91
N LEU A 347 4.63 -26.23 -7.81
CA LEU A 347 4.32 -27.67 -7.79
C LEU A 347 4.60 -28.34 -6.43
N LYS A 348 5.67 -27.92 -5.76
CA LYS A 348 6.08 -28.48 -4.45
C LYS A 348 5.47 -27.74 -3.26
N VAL A 349 4.62 -26.74 -3.51
CA VAL A 349 4.11 -25.83 -2.46
C VAL A 349 2.64 -26.08 -2.17
N CYS A 350 1.80 -26.05 -3.20
CA CYS A 350 0.38 -26.37 -3.07
C CYS A 350 0.09 -27.81 -3.48
N ASP A 351 -1.05 -28.33 -3.05
CA ASP A 351 -1.55 -29.69 -3.33
C ASP A 351 -2.62 -29.68 -4.44
N GLY A 352 -3.19 -28.51 -4.77
CA GLY A 352 -4.20 -28.33 -5.79
C GLY A 352 -4.49 -26.86 -6.08
N THR A 353 -5.34 -26.60 -7.06
CA THR A 353 -5.66 -25.23 -7.51
C THR A 353 -7.16 -25.02 -7.67
N LEU A 354 -7.67 -23.92 -7.11
CA LEU A 354 -9.00 -23.38 -7.42
C LEU A 354 -8.81 -22.17 -8.33
N ASP A 355 -8.99 -22.39 -9.62
CA ASP A 355 -8.79 -21.43 -10.70
C ASP A 355 -10.13 -20.95 -11.30
N ASN A 356 -10.07 -19.97 -12.20
CA ASN A 356 -11.17 -19.56 -13.05
C ASN A 356 -10.69 -19.06 -14.41
N ASP A 357 -11.56 -19.13 -15.40
CA ASP A 357 -11.28 -18.77 -16.80
C ASP A 357 -11.27 -17.25 -17.08
N ARG A 358 -11.40 -16.40 -16.06
CA ARG A 358 -11.16 -14.96 -16.22
C ARG A 358 -9.68 -14.65 -16.04
N ASP A 359 -9.04 -14.21 -17.12
CA ASP A 359 -7.66 -13.77 -17.07
C ASP A 359 -7.47 -12.58 -16.13
N ILE A 360 -6.30 -12.56 -15.49
CA ILE A 360 -5.75 -11.43 -14.74
C ILE A 360 -4.58 -10.92 -15.58
N LEU A 361 -4.57 -9.62 -15.88
CA LEU A 361 -3.53 -8.99 -16.70
C LEU A 361 -2.57 -8.17 -15.85
N ASN A 362 -3.12 -7.37 -14.95
CA ASN A 362 -2.34 -6.52 -14.07
C ASN A 362 -2.39 -7.11 -12.65
N PRO A 363 -1.28 -7.66 -12.14
CA PRO A 363 -1.26 -8.20 -10.80
C PRO A 363 -1.49 -7.09 -9.78
N SER A 364 -2.25 -7.39 -8.73
CA SER A 364 -2.52 -6.47 -7.63
C SER A 364 -2.43 -7.20 -6.30
N ASP A 365 -1.45 -6.79 -5.49
CA ASP A 365 -1.26 -7.28 -4.13
C ASP A 365 -2.33 -6.71 -3.19
N ASP A 366 -2.61 -7.39 -2.07
CA ASP A 366 -3.46 -6.86 -1.01
C ASP A 366 -2.80 -5.67 -0.31
N SER A 367 -3.59 -4.61 -0.08
CA SER A 367 -3.19 -3.46 0.73
C SER A 367 -3.11 -3.83 2.21
N ILE A 368 -2.18 -3.21 2.94
CA ILE A 368 -1.92 -3.51 4.36
C ILE A 368 -1.79 -2.21 5.15
N ALA A 369 -2.45 -2.12 6.31
CA ALA A 369 -2.35 -0.99 7.23
C ALA A 369 -2.45 -1.43 8.70
N PHE A 370 -2.16 -0.51 9.62
CA PHE A 370 -2.52 -0.61 11.03
C PHE A 370 -3.17 0.70 11.49
N ALA A 371 -3.97 0.64 12.54
CA ALA A 371 -4.60 1.82 13.13
C ALA A 371 -3.66 2.46 14.17
N CYS A 372 -3.47 3.77 14.07
CA CYS A 372 -2.77 4.58 15.07
C CYS A 372 -3.70 5.71 15.51
N GLY A 373 -4.45 5.48 16.59
CA GLY A 373 -5.55 6.38 16.97
C GLY A 373 -6.67 6.33 15.91
N LEU A 374 -7.02 7.49 15.35
CA LEU A 374 -8.02 7.63 14.27
C LEU A 374 -7.38 7.71 12.87
N TYR A 375 -6.12 7.27 12.73
CA TYR A 375 -5.38 7.28 11.47
C TYR A 375 -5.06 5.86 11.02
N LEU A 376 -5.16 5.59 9.72
CA LEU A 376 -4.63 4.37 9.12
C LEU A 376 -3.22 4.63 8.60
N SER A 377 -2.23 3.98 9.22
CA SER A 377 -0.86 3.99 8.72
C SER A 377 -0.69 2.88 7.69
N TRP A 378 -0.53 3.26 6.43
CA TRP A 378 -0.38 2.32 5.33
C TRP A 378 1.04 1.72 5.30
N LEU A 379 1.11 0.39 5.26
CA LEU A 379 2.35 -0.35 5.01
C LEU A 379 2.50 -0.68 3.53
N ARG A 380 1.37 -0.87 2.83
CA ARG A 380 1.29 -1.15 1.40
C ARG A 380 -0.03 -0.65 0.82
N THR A 381 0.03 0.05 -0.29
CA THR A 381 -1.15 0.52 -1.05
C THR A 381 -1.20 -0.15 -2.43
N SER A 382 -2.18 -1.01 -2.65
CA SER A 382 -2.39 -1.71 -3.92
C SER A 382 -3.88 -1.94 -4.11
N ARG A 383 -4.41 -3.16 -3.93
CA ARG A 383 -5.84 -3.45 -4.13
C ARG A 383 -6.73 -2.48 -3.35
N GLY A 384 -7.74 -1.93 -4.03
CA GLY A 384 -8.72 -0.98 -3.50
C GLY A 384 -8.21 0.45 -3.32
N ILE A 385 -6.92 0.72 -3.52
CA ILE A 385 -6.32 2.05 -3.26
C ILE A 385 -5.61 2.59 -4.51
N LYS A 386 -4.73 1.77 -5.12
CA LYS A 386 -3.91 2.13 -6.28
C LYS A 386 -4.09 1.13 -7.42
N PRO A 387 -3.99 1.54 -8.70
CA PRO A 387 -3.57 2.87 -9.17
C PRO A 387 -4.58 3.98 -8.88
N LYS A 388 -4.09 5.21 -8.79
CA LYS A 388 -4.88 6.40 -8.44
C LYS A 388 -4.37 7.60 -9.23
N ILE A 389 -5.29 8.46 -9.64
CA ILE A 389 -4.99 9.80 -10.17
C ILE A 389 -5.35 10.81 -9.10
N ILE A 390 -4.43 11.73 -8.82
CA ILE A 390 -4.55 12.76 -7.81
C ILE A 390 -4.37 14.10 -8.50
N ARG A 391 -5.27 15.05 -8.25
CA ARG A 391 -5.06 16.43 -8.68
C ARG A 391 -4.11 17.10 -7.70
N SER A 392 -2.96 17.53 -8.22
CA SER A 392 -2.00 18.37 -7.50
C SER A 392 -2.59 19.77 -7.29
N LYS A 393 -2.28 20.41 -6.17
CA LYS A 393 -2.56 21.85 -5.99
C LYS A 393 -1.59 22.73 -6.78
N PHE A 394 -0.50 22.16 -7.29
CA PHE A 394 0.45 22.84 -8.14
C PHE A 394 -0.01 22.80 -9.60
N ASP A 395 -0.34 23.96 -10.17
CA ASP A 395 -0.82 24.11 -11.55
C ASP A 395 0.35 24.42 -12.51
N LYS A 396 1.30 23.48 -12.62
CA LYS A 396 2.42 23.59 -13.57
C LYS A 396 2.19 22.69 -14.77
N LYS A 397 2.44 23.21 -15.97
CA LYS A 397 2.44 22.39 -17.20
C LYS A 397 3.73 21.58 -17.32
N GLY A 398 3.62 20.40 -17.91
CA GLY A 398 4.72 19.50 -18.24
C GLY A 398 4.44 18.06 -17.83
N CYS A 399 5.37 17.17 -18.18
CA CYS A 399 5.24 15.73 -17.95
C CYS A 399 6.57 15.09 -17.55
N PHE A 400 6.62 14.39 -16.41
CA PHE A 400 7.83 13.70 -15.97
C PHE A 400 7.51 12.45 -15.13
N LEU A 401 8.51 11.57 -15.01
CA LEU A 401 8.40 10.30 -14.29
C LEU A 401 9.24 10.34 -13.01
N ALA A 402 8.65 9.96 -11.88
CA ALA A 402 9.32 9.64 -10.62
C ALA A 402 9.38 8.12 -10.45
N ILE A 403 10.59 7.55 -10.48
CA ILE A 403 10.76 6.08 -10.56
C ILE A 403 10.77 5.36 -9.21
N GLY A 404 10.73 6.10 -8.10
CA GLY A 404 10.69 5.57 -6.74
C GLY A 404 12.02 4.99 -6.23
N SER A 405 11.93 4.24 -5.15
CA SER A 405 12.99 3.47 -4.49
C SER A 405 13.25 2.11 -5.16
N GLU A 406 14.25 1.36 -4.72
CA GLU A 406 14.45 -0.04 -5.16
C GLU A 406 13.56 -1.03 -4.39
N LEU A 407 13.44 -0.86 -3.08
CA LEU A 407 12.61 -1.69 -2.21
C LEU A 407 11.18 -1.15 -2.14
N LYS A 408 10.19 -2.05 -2.06
CA LYS A 408 8.76 -1.70 -1.92
C LYS A 408 8.29 -0.67 -2.97
N ASN A 409 8.82 -0.76 -4.20
CA ASN A 409 8.69 0.26 -5.22
C ASN A 409 7.24 0.54 -5.62
N GLN A 410 6.97 1.83 -5.81
CA GLN A 410 5.89 2.39 -6.61
C GLN A 410 6.50 3.51 -7.46
N PHE A 411 6.00 3.72 -8.67
CA PHE A 411 6.35 4.89 -9.48
C PHE A 411 5.18 5.88 -9.51
N ALA A 412 5.50 7.13 -9.83
CA ALA A 412 4.52 8.17 -10.04
C ALA A 412 4.83 8.97 -11.31
N ILE A 413 3.81 9.44 -12.00
CA ILE A 413 3.94 10.29 -13.19
C ILE A 413 3.22 11.60 -12.91
N TYR A 414 3.88 12.72 -13.19
CA TYR A 414 3.23 14.02 -13.21
C TYR A 414 2.86 14.39 -14.65
N LYS A 415 1.65 14.92 -14.85
CA LYS A 415 1.20 15.50 -16.12
C LYS A 415 0.23 16.65 -15.86
N ASP A 416 0.64 17.88 -16.19
CA ASP A 416 -0.23 19.08 -16.19
C ASP A 416 -1.16 19.19 -14.96
N GLY A 417 -0.59 19.11 -13.76
CA GLY A 417 -1.33 19.20 -12.49
C GLY A 417 -1.97 17.89 -12.02
N LEU A 418 -1.81 16.79 -12.74
CA LEU A 418 -2.26 15.45 -12.34
C LEU A 418 -1.08 14.55 -11.97
N ILE A 419 -1.23 13.79 -10.89
CA ILE A 419 -0.26 12.79 -10.42
C ILE A 419 -0.89 11.40 -10.57
N PHE A 420 -0.23 10.53 -11.32
CA PHE A 420 -0.64 9.15 -11.57
C PHE A 420 0.26 8.23 -10.76
N SER A 421 -0.28 7.57 -9.73
CA SER A 421 0.48 6.64 -8.90
C SER A 421 0.22 5.19 -9.32
N SER A 422 1.29 4.40 -9.45
CA SER A 422 1.19 2.95 -9.73
C SER A 422 0.67 2.17 -8.51
N ALA A 423 0.16 0.95 -8.74
CA ALA A 423 0.03 -0.02 -7.66
C ALA A 423 1.41 -0.43 -7.11
N TYR A 424 1.44 -1.11 -5.96
CA TYR A 424 2.64 -1.71 -5.41
C TYR A 424 3.30 -2.69 -6.41
N ILE A 425 4.59 -2.49 -6.67
CA ILE A 425 5.36 -3.33 -7.60
C ILE A 425 6.18 -4.37 -6.85
N GLY A 426 6.94 -3.95 -5.85
CA GLY A 426 7.78 -4.83 -5.03
C GLY A 426 9.26 -4.44 -5.02
N ASP A 427 10.13 -5.41 -4.79
CA ASP A 427 11.59 -5.25 -4.78
C ASP A 427 12.17 -5.36 -6.20
N LEU A 428 12.72 -4.26 -6.71
CA LEU A 428 13.26 -4.17 -8.06
C LEU A 428 14.63 -4.86 -8.24
N LYS A 429 15.28 -5.36 -7.17
CA LYS A 429 16.47 -6.23 -7.32
C LYS A 429 16.14 -7.53 -8.06
N ASN A 430 14.90 -8.02 -7.96
CA ASN A 430 14.45 -9.20 -8.66
C ASN A 430 14.06 -8.87 -10.11
N LYS A 431 14.61 -9.62 -11.07
CA LYS A 431 14.35 -9.41 -12.51
C LYS A 431 12.86 -9.49 -12.86
N ALA A 432 12.12 -10.47 -12.34
CA ALA A 432 10.69 -10.62 -12.63
C ALA A 432 9.87 -9.42 -12.11
N THR A 433 10.29 -8.84 -10.98
CA THR A 433 9.68 -7.62 -10.43
C THR A 433 10.03 -6.39 -11.26
N PHE A 434 11.27 -6.29 -11.74
CA PHE A 434 11.69 -5.23 -12.66
C PHE A 434 10.97 -5.32 -14.02
N ASP A 435 10.76 -6.52 -14.54
CA ASP A 435 9.97 -6.71 -15.77
C ASP A 435 8.51 -6.28 -15.55
N ARG A 436 7.91 -6.61 -14.39
CA ARG A 436 6.58 -6.10 -13.98
C ARG A 436 6.54 -4.57 -13.93
N PHE A 437 7.57 -3.94 -13.35
CA PHE A 437 7.68 -2.47 -13.31
C PHE A 437 7.56 -1.88 -14.72
N LEU A 438 8.34 -2.40 -15.69
CA LEU A 438 8.33 -1.90 -17.06
C LEU A 438 7.00 -2.13 -17.76
N ILE A 439 6.37 -3.30 -17.58
CA ILE A 439 5.06 -3.62 -18.16
C ILE A 439 3.98 -2.65 -17.65
N VAL A 440 3.94 -2.43 -16.34
CA VAL A 440 2.94 -1.52 -15.74
C VAL A 440 3.20 -0.09 -16.16
N LEU A 441 4.46 0.37 -16.19
CA LEU A 441 4.80 1.71 -16.67
C LEU A 441 4.39 1.92 -18.14
N ASP A 442 4.74 0.97 -19.00
CA ASP A 442 4.38 1.02 -20.42
C ASP A 442 2.87 1.03 -20.65
N MET A 443 2.10 0.33 -19.81
CA MET A 443 0.63 0.43 -19.82
C MET A 443 0.17 1.88 -19.57
N PHE A 444 0.73 2.58 -18.57
CA PHE A 444 0.40 4.00 -18.32
C PHE A 444 0.83 4.89 -19.49
N VAL A 445 2.07 4.73 -19.97
CA VAL A 445 2.62 5.53 -21.07
C VAL A 445 1.78 5.39 -22.34
N ARG A 446 1.41 4.17 -22.74
CA ARG A 446 0.58 3.94 -23.92
C ARG A 446 -0.85 4.44 -23.73
N THR A 447 -1.40 4.29 -22.53
CA THR A 447 -2.79 4.64 -22.23
C THR A 447 -3.03 6.15 -22.28
N TYR A 448 -2.14 6.92 -21.67
CA TYR A 448 -2.26 8.37 -21.55
C TYR A 448 -1.33 9.13 -22.50
N GLU A 449 -0.64 8.41 -23.39
CA GLU A 449 0.26 8.94 -24.41
C GLU A 449 1.34 9.86 -23.80
N PHE A 450 1.87 9.47 -22.63
CA PHE A 450 2.85 10.27 -21.88
C PHE A 450 4.18 10.39 -22.62
N LYS A 451 4.76 11.59 -22.56
CA LYS A 451 6.12 11.88 -23.02
C LYS A 451 6.85 12.58 -21.90
N PHE A 452 7.86 11.92 -21.34
CA PHE A 452 8.59 12.45 -20.20
C PHE A 452 9.69 13.41 -20.67
N GLU A 453 9.70 14.62 -20.10
CA GLU A 453 10.74 15.63 -20.31
C GLU A 453 12.03 15.25 -19.57
N PHE A 454 11.88 14.65 -18.39
CA PHE A 454 12.96 14.14 -17.56
C PHE A 454 12.43 13.06 -16.61
N VAL A 455 13.35 12.44 -15.87
CA VAL A 455 13.07 11.42 -14.88
C VAL A 455 13.69 11.81 -13.55
N ILE A 456 12.94 11.69 -12.46
CA ILE A 456 13.43 11.86 -11.09
C ILE A 456 13.74 10.49 -10.51
N ALA A 457 14.93 10.35 -9.93
CA ALA A 457 15.43 9.11 -9.34
C ALA A 457 16.06 9.33 -7.96
N ASP A 458 16.24 8.25 -7.21
CA ASP A 458 17.07 8.26 -6.00
C ASP A 458 18.54 8.57 -6.34
N LYS A 459 19.27 9.21 -5.41
CA LYS A 459 20.70 9.48 -5.53
C LYS A 459 21.55 8.21 -5.61
N HIS A 460 21.07 7.06 -5.13
CA HIS A 460 21.82 5.81 -5.10
C HIS A 460 22.35 5.43 -6.50
N PRO A 461 23.68 5.34 -6.70
CA PRO A 461 24.27 5.24 -8.04
C PRO A 461 24.08 3.87 -8.69
N HIS A 462 23.71 2.83 -7.93
CA HIS A 462 23.64 1.46 -8.44
C HIS A 462 22.24 0.92 -8.69
N PHE A 463 21.18 1.68 -8.40
CA PHE A 463 19.80 1.23 -8.64
C PHE A 463 19.57 0.92 -10.12
N LEU A 464 18.99 -0.27 -10.37
CA LEU A 464 18.84 -0.84 -11.72
C LEU A 464 17.94 0.03 -12.59
N HIS A 465 16.81 0.48 -12.05
CA HIS A 465 15.85 1.34 -12.73
C HIS A 465 16.46 2.70 -13.09
N THR A 466 17.24 3.32 -12.19
CA THR A 466 17.96 4.57 -12.49
C THR A 466 18.91 4.40 -13.69
N LYS A 467 19.71 3.33 -13.69
CA LYS A 467 20.62 3.02 -14.81
C LYS A 467 19.89 2.72 -16.11
N HIS A 468 18.73 2.05 -16.03
CA HIS A 468 17.92 1.72 -17.19
C HIS A 468 17.46 2.96 -17.94
N PHE A 469 16.86 3.94 -17.25
CA PHE A 469 16.40 5.19 -17.88
C PHE A 469 17.55 6.08 -18.34
N ALA A 470 18.64 6.16 -17.57
CA ALA A 470 19.83 6.91 -17.99
C ALA A 470 20.38 6.38 -19.34
N LYS A 471 20.44 5.05 -19.51
CA LYS A 471 20.90 4.42 -20.76
C LYS A 471 19.96 4.65 -21.95
N GLN A 472 18.70 4.97 -21.70
CA GLN A 472 17.73 5.34 -22.74
C GLN A 472 17.83 6.81 -23.17
N GLY A 473 18.75 7.59 -22.57
CA GLY A 473 18.97 8.99 -22.93
C GLY A 473 18.10 9.99 -22.18
N PHE A 474 17.36 9.56 -21.14
CA PHE A 474 16.60 10.49 -20.30
C PHE A 474 17.53 11.34 -19.43
N THR A 475 17.20 12.63 -19.27
CA THR A 475 17.78 13.49 -18.24
C THR A 475 17.32 13.00 -16.87
N ILE A 476 18.28 12.66 -16.00
CA ILE A 476 18.00 12.14 -14.65
C ILE A 476 18.32 13.21 -13.62
N HIS A 477 17.30 13.70 -12.90
CA HIS A 477 17.51 14.49 -11.70
C HIS A 477 17.44 13.57 -10.47
N LYS A 478 18.42 13.72 -9.57
CA LYS A 478 18.55 12.86 -8.40
C LYS A 478 18.10 13.56 -7.13
N VAL A 479 17.28 12.91 -6.33
CA VAL A 479 16.87 13.38 -5.01
C VAL A 479 17.41 12.46 -3.92
N GLN A 480 17.77 13.03 -2.78
CA GLN A 480 18.24 12.26 -1.64
C GLN A 480 17.07 11.48 -1.01
N HIS A 481 17.33 10.25 -0.58
CA HIS A 481 16.30 9.28 -0.15
C HIS A 481 15.44 9.76 1.02
N HIS A 482 16.05 10.19 2.12
CA HIS A 482 15.38 10.61 3.34
C HIS A 482 14.65 11.94 3.18
N TYR A 483 15.22 12.84 2.40
CA TYR A 483 14.57 14.07 1.96
C TYR A 483 13.34 13.76 1.12
N ALA A 484 13.39 12.75 0.23
CA ALA A 484 12.21 12.30 -0.51
C ALA A 484 11.13 11.69 0.39
N HIS A 485 11.48 11.01 1.49
CA HIS A 485 10.48 10.58 2.50
C HIS A 485 9.74 11.80 3.08
N ILE A 486 10.48 12.84 3.46
CA ILE A 486 9.90 14.07 4.05
C ILE A 486 9.05 14.82 3.02
N LEU A 487 9.55 14.99 1.79
CA LEU A 487 8.82 15.63 0.70
C LEU A 487 7.52 14.89 0.34
N SER A 488 7.48 13.56 0.47
CA SER A 488 6.25 12.79 0.25
C SER A 488 5.14 13.24 1.21
N VAL A 489 5.47 13.38 2.49
CA VAL A 489 4.53 13.86 3.51
C VAL A 489 4.14 15.31 3.27
N MET A 490 5.10 16.16 2.89
CA MET A 490 4.83 17.56 2.58
C MET A 490 3.88 17.71 1.39
N LEU A 491 4.06 16.94 0.33
CA LEU A 491 3.20 16.95 -0.84
C LEU A 491 1.75 16.58 -0.48
N GLU A 492 1.57 15.53 0.33
CA GLU A 492 0.23 15.07 0.73
C GLU A 492 -0.48 16.00 1.73
N ASN A 493 0.29 16.84 2.40
CA ASN A 493 -0.21 17.84 3.36
C ASN A 493 -0.21 19.26 2.80
N ASP A 494 0.13 19.44 1.52
CA ASP A 494 0.20 20.74 0.85
C ASP A 494 1.11 21.75 1.57
N ILE A 495 2.25 21.27 2.09
CA ILE A 495 3.21 22.08 2.84
C ILE A 495 4.29 22.62 1.91
N CYS A 496 4.46 23.94 1.91
CA CYS A 496 5.58 24.64 1.26
C CYS A 496 6.51 25.34 2.26
N ASP A 497 6.16 25.35 3.55
CA ASP A 497 6.97 26.00 4.58
C ASP A 497 8.14 25.10 5.00
N SER A 498 9.17 25.73 5.57
CA SER A 498 10.31 25.03 6.17
C SER A 498 9.88 24.20 7.40
N VAL A 499 10.22 22.91 7.40
CA VAL A 499 9.86 21.92 8.42
C VAL A 499 11.08 21.34 9.13
N LEU A 500 10.85 20.74 10.30
CA LEU A 500 11.80 19.81 10.93
C LEU A 500 11.42 18.38 10.52
N GLY A 501 12.16 17.82 9.57
CA GLY A 501 11.92 16.50 9.02
C GLY A 501 12.78 15.42 9.69
N PHE A 502 12.14 14.36 10.17
CA PHE A 502 12.79 13.16 10.70
C PHE A 502 12.77 12.08 9.62
N GLY A 503 13.92 11.77 9.04
CA GLY A 503 14.10 10.73 8.02
C GLY A 503 14.64 9.45 8.65
N PHE A 504 13.81 8.73 9.39
CA PHE A 504 14.20 7.55 10.16
C PHE A 504 13.84 6.27 9.42
N ASP A 505 14.85 5.55 8.95
CA ASP A 505 14.69 4.43 8.04
C ASP A 505 15.78 3.35 8.23
N GLY A 506 15.69 2.28 7.44
CA GLY A 506 16.67 1.21 7.40
C GLY A 506 17.94 1.56 6.62
N THR A 507 17.82 1.93 5.36
CA THR A 507 18.99 2.12 4.48
C THR A 507 18.65 3.13 3.39
N GLY A 508 19.32 4.27 3.38
CA GLY A 508 19.29 5.19 2.24
C GLY A 508 20.68 5.73 1.90
N TYR A 509 20.88 6.09 0.63
CA TYR A 509 22.17 6.61 0.16
C TYR A 509 22.38 8.04 0.64
N GLY A 510 23.46 8.26 1.40
CA GLY A 510 23.90 9.57 1.87
C GLY A 510 24.69 10.34 0.83
N ASP A 511 24.71 11.67 0.95
CA ASP A 511 25.51 12.54 0.06
C ASP A 511 27.02 12.36 0.25
N ASP A 512 27.42 11.87 1.41
CA ASP A 512 28.79 11.48 1.78
C ASP A 512 29.10 10.03 1.41
N ALA A 513 28.27 9.40 0.56
CA ALA A 513 28.34 7.99 0.16
C ALA A 513 28.26 6.98 1.32
N ARG A 514 27.78 7.42 2.50
CA ARG A 514 27.49 6.56 3.66
C ARG A 514 26.05 6.05 3.60
N VAL A 515 25.73 5.10 4.48
CA VAL A 515 24.34 4.63 4.65
C VAL A 515 23.67 5.46 5.72
N TRP A 516 22.72 6.30 5.32
CA TRP A 516 21.88 7.07 6.23
C TRP A 516 20.63 6.26 6.63
N GLY A 517 19.94 6.74 7.66
CA GLY A 517 18.68 6.15 8.17
C GLY A 517 18.27 6.68 9.54
N GLY A 518 18.95 7.70 10.05
CA GLY A 518 18.70 8.29 11.35
C GLY A 518 18.98 9.79 11.30
N GLU A 519 18.49 10.45 10.25
CA GLU A 519 18.82 11.84 9.97
C GLU A 519 17.67 12.77 10.35
N VAL A 520 18.02 13.97 10.81
CA VAL A 520 17.10 15.06 11.10
C VAL A 520 17.49 16.24 10.23
N PHE A 521 16.52 16.78 9.51
CA PHE A 521 16.70 17.86 8.57
C PHE A 521 15.86 19.07 8.93
N ILE A 522 16.40 20.26 8.70
CA ILE A 522 15.57 21.42 8.38
C ILE A 522 15.47 21.46 6.86
N CYS A 523 14.26 21.38 6.31
CA CYS A 523 14.08 21.36 4.88
C CYS A 523 12.77 22.00 4.41
N ASP A 524 12.73 22.35 3.14
CA ASP A 524 11.56 22.82 2.39
C ASP A 524 11.48 22.04 1.06
N GLU A 525 10.77 22.50 0.03
CA GLU A 525 10.73 21.83 -1.28
C GLU A 525 12.00 22.01 -2.12
N ASN A 526 12.83 23.00 -1.78
CA ASN A 526 13.99 23.40 -2.58
C ASN A 526 15.28 22.75 -2.07
N SER A 527 15.46 22.69 -0.75
CA SER A 527 16.71 22.32 -0.09
C SER A 527 16.49 21.62 1.25
N TYR A 528 17.56 20.99 1.75
CA TYR A 528 17.62 20.43 3.09
C TYR A 528 18.99 20.69 3.71
N GLU A 529 18.98 20.92 5.02
CA GLU A 529 20.16 21.00 5.87
C GLU A 529 20.08 19.88 6.91
N ARG A 530 21.12 19.06 7.01
CA ARG A 530 21.20 18.01 8.05
C ARG A 530 21.62 18.64 9.37
N VAL A 531 20.69 18.74 10.31
CA VAL A 531 20.90 19.39 11.61
C VAL A 531 21.21 18.43 12.75
N ALA A 532 20.77 17.17 12.63
CA ALA A 532 21.22 16.11 13.52
C ALA A 532 21.28 14.75 12.83
N LYS A 533 22.08 13.84 13.38
CA LYS A 533 22.14 12.43 12.96
C LYS A 533 22.54 11.51 14.11
N PHE A 534 22.16 10.25 14.04
CA PHE A 534 22.73 9.22 14.92
C PHE A 534 24.23 9.04 14.66
N ASP A 535 24.98 8.77 15.72
CA ASP A 535 26.43 8.55 15.66
C ASP A 535 26.78 7.36 14.73
N ASP A 536 27.79 7.53 13.88
CA ASP A 536 28.11 6.58 12.81
C ASP A 536 28.80 5.32 13.37
N PHE A 537 28.37 4.12 12.97
CA PHE A 537 29.07 2.86 13.27
C PHE A 537 29.43 2.06 12.01
N ASP A 538 30.24 1.02 12.16
CA ASP A 538 30.72 0.21 11.05
C ASP A 538 29.68 -0.86 10.64
N LEU A 539 29.23 -0.80 9.39
CA LEU A 539 28.40 -1.82 8.76
C LEU A 539 29.30 -2.90 8.16
N ILE A 540 29.56 -3.95 8.94
CA ILE A 540 30.49 -5.03 8.58
C ILE A 540 29.85 -5.98 7.56
N GLY A 541 30.31 -5.97 6.31
CA GLY A 541 29.86 -6.93 5.29
C GLY A 541 28.58 -6.55 4.54
N GLY A 542 28.20 -5.26 4.54
CA GLY A 542 27.11 -4.72 3.71
C GLY A 542 25.77 -5.42 3.92
N ASP A 543 25.12 -5.86 2.83
CA ASP A 543 23.82 -6.55 2.86
C ASP A 543 23.81 -7.80 3.75
N ASN A 544 24.97 -8.44 4.00
CA ASN A 544 25.05 -9.60 4.89
C ASN A 544 24.81 -9.24 6.36
N ALA A 545 25.16 -8.01 6.77
CA ALA A 545 24.91 -7.50 8.12
C ALA A 545 23.42 -7.29 8.40
N ILE A 546 22.62 -7.03 7.35
CA ILE A 546 21.17 -6.87 7.46
C ILE A 546 20.51 -8.20 7.86
N LYS A 547 21.08 -9.34 7.44
CA LYS A 547 20.62 -10.68 7.85
C LYS A 547 21.28 -11.20 9.12
N ASN A 548 22.56 -10.90 9.32
CA ASN A 548 23.34 -11.33 10.48
C ASN A 548 23.50 -10.15 11.44
N ILE A 549 22.42 -9.80 12.12
CA ILE A 549 22.31 -8.58 12.93
C ILE A 549 23.31 -8.53 14.10
N TYR A 550 23.84 -9.68 14.53
CA TYR A 550 24.91 -9.72 15.53
C TYR A 550 26.20 -9.00 15.09
N TYR A 551 26.45 -8.84 13.78
CA TYR A 551 27.55 -8.01 13.28
C TYR A 551 27.36 -6.54 13.63
N LEU A 552 26.12 -6.05 13.57
CA LEU A 552 25.75 -4.68 13.92
C LEU A 552 25.97 -4.45 15.43
N THR A 553 25.46 -5.38 16.25
CA THR A 553 25.65 -5.35 17.70
C THR A 553 27.12 -5.34 18.07
N TYR A 554 27.90 -6.27 17.51
CA TYR A 554 29.33 -6.34 17.77
C TYR A 554 30.04 -5.02 17.42
N SER A 555 29.76 -4.46 16.24
CA SER A 555 30.33 -3.18 15.79
C SER A 555 30.04 -2.03 16.77
N ILE A 556 28.79 -1.92 17.25
CA ILE A 556 28.38 -0.88 18.21
C ILE A 556 29.05 -1.07 19.58
N LEU A 557 29.11 -2.31 20.09
CA LEU A 557 29.77 -2.61 21.36
C LEU A 557 31.26 -2.23 21.33
N ARG A 558 31.95 -2.53 20.22
CA ARG A 558 33.36 -2.14 20.03
C ARG A 558 33.52 -0.63 19.90
N LYS A 559 32.66 0.05 19.14
CA LYS A 559 32.66 1.52 18.98
C LYS A 559 32.58 2.25 20.33
N TYR A 560 31.69 1.82 21.21
CA TYR A 560 31.46 2.48 22.50
C TYR A 560 32.30 1.90 23.66
N ASN A 561 33.15 0.91 23.39
CA ASN A 561 33.91 0.16 24.40
C ASN A 561 33.02 -0.40 25.52
N ILE A 562 31.90 -1.02 25.13
CA ILE A 562 30.96 -1.65 26.06
C ILE A 562 31.36 -3.12 26.24
N ASP A 563 31.57 -3.54 27.48
CA ASP A 563 31.77 -4.96 27.81
C ASP A 563 30.43 -5.68 27.97
N ALA A 564 30.23 -6.74 27.19
CA ALA A 564 28.99 -7.48 27.07
C ALA A 564 29.24 -9.00 27.12
N PRO A 565 29.71 -9.53 28.26
CA PRO A 565 30.16 -10.93 28.37
C PRO A 565 29.06 -11.94 28.00
N LYS A 566 27.80 -11.67 28.36
CA LYS A 566 26.64 -12.50 27.98
C LYS A 566 26.46 -12.58 26.46
N PHE A 567 26.68 -11.50 25.73
CA PHE A 567 26.62 -11.50 24.27
C PHE A 567 27.79 -12.28 23.68
N TYR A 568 29.02 -11.99 24.12
CA TYR A 568 30.23 -12.64 23.60
C TYR A 568 30.24 -14.16 23.82
N SER A 569 29.70 -14.62 24.97
CA SER A 569 29.63 -16.06 25.30
C SER A 569 28.80 -16.91 24.33
N LYS A 570 27.95 -16.30 23.49
CA LYS A 570 27.11 -16.99 22.50
C LYS A 570 27.85 -17.38 21.23
N PHE A 571 29.06 -16.87 21.02
CA PHE A 571 29.82 -17.04 19.78
C PHE A 571 31.16 -17.72 20.03
N GLU A 572 31.62 -18.48 19.06
CA GLU A 572 32.97 -19.02 19.09
C GLU A 572 34.00 -17.88 19.01
N GLN A 573 35.08 -18.01 19.76
CA GLN A 573 36.12 -16.97 19.86
C GLN A 573 36.70 -16.60 18.48
N ASN A 574 36.87 -17.59 17.59
CA ASN A 574 37.34 -17.38 16.22
C ASN A 574 36.40 -16.52 15.37
N GLN A 575 35.08 -16.61 15.58
CA GLN A 575 34.10 -15.80 14.85
C GLN A 575 34.25 -14.32 15.20
N LEU A 576 34.37 -14.01 16.49
CA LEU A 576 34.55 -12.64 16.98
C LEU A 576 35.92 -12.08 16.59
N LEU A 577 36.98 -12.89 16.70
CA LEU A 577 38.34 -12.49 16.27
C LEU A 577 38.40 -12.16 14.78
N ASN A 578 37.64 -12.86 13.94
CA ASN A 578 37.56 -12.56 12.52
C ASN A 578 36.84 -11.22 12.27
N LEU A 579 35.79 -10.90 13.02
CA LEU A 579 35.13 -9.59 12.95
C LEU A 579 36.07 -8.46 13.38
N ASP A 580 36.81 -8.63 14.47
CA ASP A 580 37.84 -7.68 14.92
C ASP A 580 38.91 -7.46 13.82
N LYS A 581 39.36 -8.52 13.15
CA LYS A 581 40.32 -8.42 12.03
C LYS A 581 39.74 -7.61 10.87
N VAL A 582 38.49 -7.88 10.48
CA VAL A 582 37.80 -7.14 9.41
C VAL A 582 37.68 -5.67 9.80
N MET A 583 37.21 -5.36 11.01
CA MET A 583 37.13 -3.98 11.53
C MET A 583 38.47 -3.26 11.48
N LYS A 584 39.56 -3.89 11.94
CA LYS A 584 40.91 -3.31 11.92
C LYS A 584 41.45 -3.10 10.50
N SER A 585 41.12 -4.00 9.57
CA SER A 585 41.56 -3.90 8.17
C SER A 585 40.87 -2.79 7.37
N GLY A 586 39.67 -2.37 7.78
CA GLY A 586 38.86 -1.40 7.03
C GLY A 586 38.27 -1.90 5.70
N LEU A 587 38.54 -3.14 5.30
CA LEU A 587 38.10 -3.70 4.02
C LEU A 587 36.59 -4.00 4.03
N ASN A 588 35.86 -3.53 3.01
CA ASN A 588 34.41 -3.71 2.87
C ASN A 588 33.58 -3.20 4.06
N ILE A 589 34.03 -2.12 4.68
CA ILE A 589 33.31 -1.45 5.77
C ILE A 589 32.73 -0.14 5.26
N ILE A 590 31.42 0.03 5.48
CA ILE A 590 30.70 1.26 5.18
C ILE A 590 30.22 1.83 6.51
N LYS A 591 30.34 3.14 6.70
CA LYS A 591 29.77 3.80 7.89
C LYS A 591 28.26 3.97 7.73
N THR A 592 27.53 3.81 8.83
CA THR A 592 26.09 4.03 8.85
C THR A 592 25.60 4.74 10.11
N SER A 593 24.63 5.63 9.91
CA SER A 593 23.85 6.34 10.94
C SER A 593 22.41 5.82 11.01
N SER A 594 22.15 4.62 10.48
CA SER A 594 20.80 4.09 10.33
C SER A 594 20.14 3.74 11.67
N LEU A 595 19.00 4.37 11.96
CA LEU A 595 18.19 4.04 13.13
C LEU A 595 17.59 2.63 13.00
N GLY A 596 17.18 2.20 11.80
CA GLY A 596 16.71 0.83 11.58
C GLY A 596 17.77 -0.22 11.93
N ARG A 597 19.05 0.03 11.61
CA ARG A 597 20.16 -0.86 11.98
C ARG A 597 20.50 -0.79 13.47
N ILE A 598 20.33 0.36 14.11
CA ILE A 598 20.45 0.51 15.56
C ILE A 598 19.36 -0.30 16.28
N PHE A 599 18.12 -0.27 15.79
CA PHE A 599 17.03 -1.14 16.27
C PHE A 599 17.38 -2.63 16.16
N ASP A 600 17.89 -3.07 15.01
CA ASP A 600 18.30 -4.47 14.80
C ASP A 600 19.39 -4.89 15.80
N ALA A 601 20.39 -4.04 16.01
CA ALA A 601 21.48 -4.29 16.94
C ALA A 601 21.03 -4.32 18.41
N PHE A 602 20.13 -3.40 18.78
CA PHE A 602 19.54 -3.33 20.12
C PHE A 602 18.68 -4.56 20.39
N ALA A 603 17.82 -4.94 19.45
CA ALA A 603 16.99 -6.13 19.52
C ALA A 603 17.82 -7.42 19.63
N CYS A 604 18.97 -7.51 18.94
CA CYS A 604 19.89 -8.63 19.08
C CYS A 604 20.42 -8.79 20.53
N LEU A 605 20.73 -7.69 21.22
CA LEU A 605 21.14 -7.74 22.63
C LEU A 605 19.99 -8.18 23.54
N VAL A 606 18.84 -7.54 23.38
CA VAL A 606 17.67 -7.70 24.26
C VAL A 606 17.00 -9.06 24.09
N LEU A 607 16.75 -9.46 22.84
CA LEU A 607 16.03 -10.70 22.51
C LEU A 607 16.96 -11.89 22.32
N GLY A 608 18.26 -11.65 22.11
CA GLY A 608 19.23 -12.69 21.79
C GLY A 608 19.11 -13.26 20.37
N ILE A 609 18.44 -12.54 19.46
CA ILE A 609 18.29 -12.94 18.06
C ILE A 609 19.55 -12.56 17.29
N ASN A 610 20.19 -13.52 16.64
CA ASN A 610 21.44 -13.28 15.91
C ASN A 610 21.22 -13.06 14.41
N LYS A 611 20.13 -13.61 13.87
CA LYS A 611 19.82 -13.57 12.43
C LYS A 611 18.35 -13.31 12.20
N VAL A 612 18.05 -12.60 11.12
CA VAL A 612 16.68 -12.33 10.67
C VAL A 612 16.42 -12.97 9.31
N SER A 613 15.18 -13.41 9.08
CA SER A 613 14.75 -14.03 7.83
C SER A 613 13.93 -13.10 6.92
N TYR A 614 13.49 -11.95 7.44
CA TYR A 614 12.79 -10.92 6.68
C TYR A 614 13.06 -9.51 7.21
N ASP A 615 12.78 -8.51 6.36
CA ASP A 615 12.93 -7.09 6.65
C ASP A 615 12.18 -6.67 7.92
N ALA A 616 12.85 -5.91 8.80
CA ALA A 616 12.37 -5.40 10.08
C ALA A 616 11.94 -6.44 11.15
N GLN A 617 12.28 -7.73 10.98
CA GLN A 617 11.90 -8.78 11.94
C GLN A 617 12.28 -8.44 13.39
N ALA A 618 13.55 -8.11 13.64
CA ALA A 618 14.04 -7.87 15.00
C ALA A 618 13.38 -6.64 15.63
N ALA A 619 13.16 -5.58 14.85
CA ALA A 619 12.43 -4.39 15.30
C ALA A 619 10.97 -4.70 15.67
N MET A 620 10.27 -5.54 14.90
CA MET A 620 8.90 -5.96 15.19
C MET A 620 8.79 -6.87 16.42
N GLU A 621 9.75 -7.78 16.60
CA GLU A 621 9.82 -8.63 17.81
C GLU A 621 10.14 -7.79 19.06
N LEU A 622 10.99 -6.75 18.94
CA LEU A 622 11.26 -5.82 20.02
C LEU A 622 10.02 -4.99 20.39
N GLU A 623 9.29 -4.49 19.40
CA GLU A 623 8.03 -3.74 19.60
C GLU A 623 7.01 -4.55 20.41
N THR A 624 7.00 -5.87 20.27
CA THR A 624 6.09 -6.77 20.98
C THR A 624 6.31 -6.78 22.50
N LEU A 625 7.49 -6.35 22.96
CA LEU A 625 7.84 -6.21 24.37
C LEU A 625 7.51 -4.83 24.96
N TYR A 626 7.09 -3.88 24.13
CA TYR A 626 6.69 -2.55 24.62
C TYR A 626 5.50 -2.62 25.57
N ASP A 627 5.60 -1.92 26.69
CA ASP A 627 4.55 -1.79 27.70
C ASP A 627 4.36 -0.31 28.04
N ASP A 628 3.18 0.23 27.73
CA ASP A 628 2.85 1.64 27.96
C ASP A 628 2.61 1.98 29.45
N THR A 629 2.57 0.97 30.33
CA THR A 629 2.45 1.15 31.78
C THR A 629 3.78 1.35 32.48
N ILE A 630 4.90 1.02 31.82
CA ILE A 630 6.25 1.19 32.38
C ILE A 630 6.74 2.62 32.09
N ASP A 631 6.87 3.43 33.14
CA ASP A 631 7.37 4.80 33.05
C ASP A 631 8.91 4.84 33.08
N ILE A 632 9.51 4.52 31.94
CA ILE A 632 10.96 4.59 31.73
C ILE A 632 11.29 5.16 30.35
N SER A 633 12.38 5.91 30.26
CA SER A 633 12.94 6.46 29.03
C SER A 633 14.46 6.38 29.11
N TYR A 634 15.09 6.00 28.01
CA TYR A 634 16.55 6.03 27.85
C TYR A 634 17.00 7.34 27.22
N ASP A 635 18.21 7.76 27.58
CA ASP A 635 18.72 9.08 27.24
C ASP A 635 19.56 9.01 25.95
N PHE A 636 19.25 9.90 25.02
CA PHE A 636 19.99 10.07 23.76
C PHE A 636 20.72 11.41 23.78
N CYS A 637 21.99 11.41 24.19
CA CYS A 637 22.75 12.65 24.32
C CYS A 637 23.07 13.26 22.94
N ILE A 638 22.73 14.54 22.74
CA ILE A 638 23.05 15.29 21.52
C ILE A 638 24.29 16.16 21.78
N ASN A 639 25.34 15.97 20.97
CA ASN A 639 26.53 16.84 20.98
C ASN A 639 26.84 17.28 19.56
N ASP A 640 26.81 18.58 19.28
CA ASP A 640 27.09 19.17 17.96
C ASP A 640 26.30 18.48 16.81
N GLY A 641 25.02 18.21 17.05
CA GLY A 641 24.14 17.51 16.09
C GLY A 641 24.37 16.00 15.98
N ILE A 642 25.27 15.40 16.77
CA ILE A 642 25.44 13.95 16.83
C ILE A 642 24.68 13.36 18.02
N ILE A 643 23.75 12.47 17.72
CA ILE A 643 22.90 11.76 18.67
C ILE A 643 23.62 10.47 19.09
N SER A 644 24.11 10.46 20.32
CA SER A 644 24.70 9.27 20.92
C SER A 644 23.63 8.33 21.46
N TYR A 645 23.85 7.03 21.27
CA TYR A 645 22.96 5.96 21.73
C TYR A 645 23.74 4.94 22.59
N LYS A 646 24.82 5.40 23.24
CA LYS A 646 25.63 4.58 24.15
C LYS A 646 24.85 4.14 25.38
N GLU A 647 24.14 5.08 26.02
CA GLU A 647 23.36 4.82 27.23
C GLU A 647 22.30 3.73 27.00
N PRO A 648 21.48 3.77 25.93
CA PRO A 648 20.54 2.70 25.65
C PRO A 648 21.18 1.31 25.59
N PHE A 649 22.38 1.18 24.99
CA PHE A 649 23.07 -0.12 24.89
C PHE A 649 23.64 -0.59 26.24
N LEU A 650 23.99 0.32 27.15
CA LEU A 650 24.36 -0.06 28.53
C LEU A 650 23.14 -0.54 29.31
N ARG A 651 21.99 0.15 29.16
CA ARG A 651 20.72 -0.25 29.76
C ARG A 651 20.24 -1.61 29.25
N ALA A 652 20.37 -1.87 27.95
CA ALA A 652 20.04 -3.16 27.33
C ALA A 652 20.77 -4.37 27.93
N LEU A 653 21.93 -4.17 28.57
CA LEU A 653 22.69 -5.24 29.23
C LEU A 653 22.25 -5.49 30.69
N SER A 654 21.58 -4.52 31.30
CA SER A 654 21.24 -4.52 32.72
C SER A 654 19.74 -4.71 32.99
N ASP A 655 18.88 -4.10 32.18
CA ASP A 655 17.44 -4.13 32.35
C ASP A 655 16.80 -5.41 31.76
N SER A 656 15.58 -5.73 32.21
CA SER A 656 14.79 -6.81 31.62
C SER A 656 14.34 -6.45 30.20
N PRO A 657 14.04 -7.44 29.33
CA PRO A 657 13.75 -7.17 27.92
C PRO A 657 12.59 -6.21 27.64
N ASP A 658 11.53 -6.29 28.44
CA ASP A 658 10.36 -5.41 28.42
C ASP A 658 10.70 -3.97 28.81
N VAL A 659 11.46 -3.80 29.90
CA VAL A 659 11.97 -2.49 30.35
C VAL A 659 12.92 -1.89 29.30
N ALA A 660 13.79 -2.72 28.70
CA ALA A 660 14.72 -2.31 27.66
C ALA A 660 14.02 -1.86 26.37
N ALA A 661 13.05 -2.63 25.89
CA ALA A 661 12.26 -2.25 24.72
C ALA A 661 11.48 -0.94 24.98
N THR A 662 10.86 -0.82 26.16
CA THR A 662 10.06 0.36 26.53
C THR A 662 10.92 1.60 26.67
N GLY A 663 12.01 1.53 27.42
CA GLY A 663 12.94 2.64 27.63
C GLY A 663 13.56 3.15 26.33
N PHE A 664 13.94 2.23 25.43
CA PHE A 664 14.49 2.59 24.13
C PHE A 664 13.47 3.30 23.23
N ILE A 665 12.25 2.76 23.11
CA ILE A 665 11.19 3.35 22.28
C ILE A 665 10.76 4.72 22.84
N ASN A 666 10.55 4.82 24.16
CA ASN A 666 10.22 6.09 24.81
C ASN A 666 11.35 7.11 24.67
N GLY A 667 12.60 6.67 24.76
CA GLY A 667 13.78 7.52 24.57
C GLY A 667 13.85 8.15 23.17
N ILE A 668 13.58 7.38 22.11
CA ILE A 668 13.52 7.93 20.75
C ILE A 668 12.37 8.92 20.61
N ALA A 669 11.21 8.64 21.20
CA ALA A 669 10.07 9.55 21.16
C ALA A 669 10.34 10.86 21.91
N ASN A 670 11.10 10.80 23.01
CA ASN A 670 11.53 11.98 23.77
C ASN A 670 12.62 12.77 23.03
N LEU A 671 13.55 12.09 22.37
CA LEU A 671 14.54 12.72 21.49
C LEU A 671 13.88 13.55 20.37
N ILE A 672 12.82 13.01 19.74
CA ILE A 672 12.06 13.74 18.72
C ILE A 672 11.42 15.00 19.32
N LEU A 673 10.86 14.89 20.53
CA LEU A 673 10.27 16.02 21.24
C LEU A 673 11.32 17.09 21.57
N GLU A 674 12.46 16.70 22.14
CA GLU A 674 13.57 17.61 22.48
C GLU A 674 14.05 18.41 21.25
N LEU A 675 14.26 17.72 20.13
CA LEU A 675 14.65 18.37 18.87
C LEU A 675 13.53 19.30 18.34
N ALA A 676 12.27 18.90 18.46
CA ALA A 676 11.15 19.73 18.04
C ALA A 676 11.04 21.02 18.87
N GLU A 677 11.27 20.94 20.19
CA GLU A 677 11.31 22.11 21.09
C GLU A 677 12.50 23.03 20.81
N LEU A 678 13.66 22.44 20.45
CA LEU A 678 14.86 23.18 20.10
C LEU A 678 14.69 24.00 18.81
N TYR A 679 14.20 23.37 17.74
CA TYR A 679 14.11 24.01 16.42
C TYR A 679 12.82 24.78 16.17
N LYS A 680 11.74 24.50 16.92
CA LYS A 680 10.45 25.22 16.87
C LYS A 680 9.85 25.33 15.46
N LYS A 681 9.91 24.24 14.70
CA LYS A 681 9.32 24.11 13.36
C LYS A 681 8.24 23.03 13.36
N PRO A 682 7.28 23.07 12.42
CA PRO A 682 6.37 21.96 12.21
C PRO A 682 7.15 20.67 11.95
N VAL A 683 6.78 19.60 12.64
CA VAL A 683 7.45 18.31 12.55
C VAL A 683 6.90 17.50 11.39
N VAL A 684 7.78 16.87 10.61
CA VAL A 684 7.40 15.90 9.57
C VAL A 684 8.09 14.57 9.85
N LEU A 685 7.32 13.49 9.93
CA LEU A 685 7.85 12.15 10.19
C LEU A 685 7.83 11.32 8.90
N GLY A 686 9.00 10.87 8.44
CA GLY A 686 9.16 10.05 7.23
C GLY A 686 10.18 8.91 7.40
N GLY A 687 9.99 7.82 6.67
CA GLY A 687 10.87 6.64 6.71
C GLY A 687 10.28 5.44 7.46
N GLY A 688 10.81 4.25 7.14
CA GLY A 688 10.24 2.96 7.57
C GLY A 688 10.23 2.71 9.08
N VAL A 689 11.04 3.42 9.87
CA VAL A 689 11.06 3.23 11.34
C VAL A 689 9.73 3.67 11.98
N PHE A 690 9.03 4.65 11.39
CA PHE A 690 7.70 5.08 11.86
C PHE A 690 6.58 4.09 11.55
N GLN A 691 6.90 2.92 10.97
CA GLN A 691 5.98 1.78 10.93
C GLN A 691 5.87 1.04 12.28
N ASN A 692 6.77 1.33 13.23
CA ASN A 692 6.65 0.88 14.61
C ASN A 692 5.49 1.64 15.29
N GLU A 693 4.42 0.92 15.63
CA GLU A 693 3.18 1.52 16.13
C GLU A 693 3.39 2.10 17.54
N ALA A 694 4.16 1.42 18.39
CA ALA A 694 4.47 1.90 19.74
C ALA A 694 5.21 3.24 19.70
N LEU A 695 6.26 3.33 18.86
CA LEU A 695 7.01 4.57 18.65
C LEU A 695 6.12 5.68 18.10
N LEU A 696 5.37 5.40 17.03
CA LEU A 696 4.52 6.40 16.40
C LEU A 696 3.44 6.93 17.37
N LYS A 697 2.79 6.04 18.13
CA LYS A 697 1.83 6.43 19.17
C LYS A 697 2.48 7.31 20.22
N ARG A 698 3.66 6.92 20.73
CA ARG A 698 4.36 7.70 21.76
C ARG A 698 4.78 9.07 21.26
N VAL A 699 5.30 9.18 20.03
CA VAL A 699 5.65 10.46 19.40
C VAL A 699 4.42 11.35 19.28
N ILE A 700 3.30 10.84 18.74
CA ILE A 700 2.05 11.60 18.61
C ILE A 700 1.56 12.10 19.98
N LEU A 701 1.61 11.25 21.01
CA LEU A 701 1.22 11.64 22.36
C LEU A 701 2.12 12.75 22.92
N ASN A 702 3.44 12.61 22.79
CA ASN A 702 4.42 13.57 23.27
C ASN A 702 4.26 14.94 22.58
N LEU A 703 4.13 14.97 21.25
CA LEU A 703 4.00 16.20 20.48
C LEU A 703 2.66 16.91 20.79
N ASN A 704 1.55 16.17 20.85
CA ASN A 704 0.24 16.74 21.18
C ASN A 704 0.20 17.34 22.60
N LYS A 705 0.77 16.64 23.60
CA LYS A 705 0.81 17.14 24.98
C LYS A 705 1.57 18.46 25.12
N ASN A 706 2.56 18.69 24.26
CA ASN A 706 3.37 19.91 24.25
C ASN A 706 2.92 20.94 23.20
N GLY A 707 1.77 20.72 22.55
CA GLY A 707 1.23 21.65 21.56
C GLY A 707 2.10 21.82 20.31
N ILE A 708 2.96 20.83 20.00
CA ILE A 708 3.82 20.87 18.82
C ILE A 708 3.05 20.35 17.62
N PHE A 709 2.99 21.17 16.58
CA PHE A 709 2.35 20.82 15.34
C PHE A 709 3.19 19.80 14.54
N PHE A 710 2.55 18.76 14.01
CA PHE A 710 3.21 17.74 13.22
C PHE A 710 2.36 17.24 12.05
N TYR A 711 3.02 16.63 11.08
CA TYR A 711 2.40 16.05 9.90
C TYR A 711 2.83 14.58 9.72
N LEU A 712 1.86 13.77 9.32
CA LEU A 712 2.00 12.37 8.95
C LEU A 712 1.52 12.17 7.51
N PRO A 713 1.96 11.09 6.83
CA PRO A 713 1.28 10.64 5.62
C PRO A 713 -0.22 10.37 5.89
N LYS A 714 -1.09 10.72 4.95
CA LYS A 714 -2.54 10.48 4.99
C LYS A 714 -2.93 9.19 4.25
N ASN A 715 -2.50 9.04 3.01
CA ASN A 715 -2.85 7.93 2.11
C ASN A 715 -1.60 7.20 1.57
N GLU A 716 -0.43 7.83 1.64
CA GLU A 716 0.82 7.22 1.21
C GLU A 716 1.48 6.44 2.35
N PRO A 717 2.15 5.31 2.07
CA PRO A 717 2.97 4.65 3.08
C PRO A 717 4.14 5.54 3.53
N VAL A 718 4.46 5.51 4.83
CA VAL A 718 5.61 6.23 5.41
C VAL A 718 6.97 5.63 4.99
N ASN A 719 6.95 4.42 4.41
CA ASN A 719 8.14 3.70 3.95
C ASN A 719 8.45 4.00 2.47
N ASP A 720 9.42 3.28 1.91
CA ASP A 720 9.91 3.41 0.54
C ASP A 720 8.84 3.48 -0.57
N SER A 721 7.66 2.88 -0.37
CA SER A 721 6.54 3.01 -1.31
C SER A 721 6.11 4.47 -1.52
N GLY A 722 6.31 5.36 -0.55
CA GLY A 722 6.01 6.79 -0.64
C GLY A 722 7.06 7.62 -1.38
N ILE A 723 8.27 7.10 -1.63
CA ILE A 723 9.40 7.88 -2.18
C ILE A 723 9.08 8.53 -3.53
N ALA A 724 8.32 7.86 -4.39
CA ALA A 724 7.95 8.42 -5.69
C ALA A 724 7.12 9.71 -5.55
N MET A 725 6.33 9.87 -4.50
CA MET A 725 5.54 11.08 -4.26
C MET A 725 6.45 12.24 -3.83
N GLY A 726 7.45 11.99 -2.99
CA GLY A 726 8.47 12.99 -2.68
C GLY A 726 9.32 13.40 -3.90
N GLN A 727 9.64 12.42 -4.76
CA GLN A 727 10.28 12.68 -6.05
C GLN A 727 9.41 13.53 -6.98
N ILE A 728 8.08 13.34 -6.98
CA ILE A 728 7.16 14.22 -7.71
C ILE A 728 7.28 15.64 -7.18
N TYR A 729 7.22 15.84 -5.86
CA TYR A 729 7.31 17.18 -5.29
C TYR A 729 8.62 17.88 -5.68
N PHE A 730 9.74 17.18 -5.52
CA PHE A 730 11.05 17.65 -5.98
C PHE A 730 11.08 17.97 -7.47
N GLY A 731 10.43 17.14 -8.30
CA GLY A 731 10.37 17.30 -9.76
C GLY A 731 9.64 18.56 -10.22
N LEU A 732 8.66 19.05 -9.45
CA LEU A 732 7.87 20.23 -9.80
C LEU A 732 8.72 21.49 -9.98
N LYS A 733 9.90 21.58 -9.37
CA LYS A 733 10.78 22.74 -9.53
C LYS A 733 11.51 22.80 -10.88
N PHE A 734 11.62 21.68 -11.60
CA PHE A 734 12.27 21.65 -12.92
C PHE A 734 11.30 21.91 -14.07
N LEU A 735 10.00 21.93 -13.80
CA LEU A 735 8.99 22.29 -14.80
C LEU A 735 9.16 23.75 -15.24
N GLY A 736 9.21 23.97 -16.57
CA GLY A 736 9.40 25.30 -17.17
C GLY A 736 10.87 25.74 -17.27
N TYR A 737 11.83 24.95 -16.77
CA TYR A 737 13.26 25.19 -17.01
C TYR A 737 13.66 24.48 -18.31
N ASN A 738 13.90 25.26 -19.38
CA ASN A 738 14.50 24.72 -20.60
C ASN A 738 15.84 24.03 -20.26
N ALA A 739 16.01 22.79 -20.71
CA ALA A 739 17.17 21.92 -20.45
C ALA A 739 18.54 22.48 -20.89
N ASN A 740 18.60 23.69 -21.44
CA ASN A 740 19.81 24.38 -21.86
C ASN A 740 20.42 25.32 -20.79
N ASN A 741 19.76 25.53 -19.65
CA ASN A 741 20.20 26.50 -18.62
C ASN A 741 20.80 25.88 -17.34
N LEU A 742 21.25 24.63 -17.38
CA LEU A 742 21.95 24.00 -16.25
C LEU A 742 23.37 23.60 -16.66
N THR A 743 24.26 24.58 -16.74
CA THR A 743 25.67 24.35 -16.41
C THR A 743 25.79 24.32 -14.88
N ILE A 744 26.31 23.19 -14.38
CA ILE A 744 26.61 22.89 -12.97
C ILE A 744 27.48 23.98 -12.35
#